data_AF-A0A532UMJ2-F1
#
_entry.id   AF-A0A532UMJ2-F1
#
_cell.length_a   1.000
_cell.length_b   1.000
_cell.length_c   1.000
_cell.angle_alpha   90.00
_cell.angle_beta   90.00
_cell.angle_gamma   90.00
#
_symmetry.space_group_name_H-M   'P 1'
#
loop_
_entity.id
_entity.type
_entity.pdbx_description
1 polymer ?
#
loop_
_entity_poly.entity_id
_entity_poly.type
_entity_poly.pdbx_seq_one_letter_code
_entity_poly.pdbx_strand_id
1 'polypeptide(L)'
;MRKQRLSRRDFIRSSSLAAAGTLMGGRVRAEDDSIRAVIQRAGNADSDQVRLDYLKELRKRPGLDASLREDLVRLIKQIERWLGEKRLDYFGRGVSRKKDFDFNISENSAVYPLTWLYRGRMVIWYTMESGGVWSIPERRREFFAVARGFFEKYAGAFPENKIARMYLGRPTGPYKRYETVPGAPEWAVYQREGLERLADIIEWWIDNRMQQDGQYGGGWGDDCEMWRWWVPVLIGFDSPKITQAQARFSKALMNQEHMQKGYTTRMSDVEHTAEDSADAVTPMMHVDPDNALWREYALRPVEFMEKLWTGRNQRGFLQFKSTYFTADRIETNPQRACDTVYHPRVVQPALLYWQRTGDERLTRLFAAWMDTWVDAAARTERGKPAGIIPTAIHWPDGKIGGLGDNWWDPRNHGEYTLYLYPSAMDLMTHTLLLTCHMTGKAKYLAPIRSMAGIRLKYLNSRPQTQPDPGTEAWCASRLGGLSSVITKYRFLTGNTEFDDFLGKEMSPYMRFRLHGDRGPLVSAVRQNAEALRINFEGYTSEVRYTDRVLRFPSLFSGGDRLAEPAGTIHTPNPSLLYSMATGDPGAAGYFPLNAVRWLTPPRDIAVLVTESTSTQFAAELFNFDAKQRPMSAEFYLLDPGKYTLTVTTIGGQEKTLAQTSEFSVEDRRTRISFKLPPRKLCALKIRPARIG
;
A
#
# COMPACT_ATOMS: atom_id res chain seq x y z
N MET A 1 -5.92 99.01 37.87
CA MET A 1 -6.83 99.20 36.72
C MET A 1 -6.14 98.59 35.51
N ARG A 2 -6.68 97.70 34.66
CA ARG A 2 -8.04 97.49 34.18
C ARG A 2 -8.16 96.01 33.74
N LYS A 3 -9.32 95.40 33.97
CA LYS A 3 -9.73 94.09 33.46
C LYS A 3 -9.81 94.10 31.93
N GLN A 4 -9.41 93.01 31.27
CA GLN A 4 -10.04 92.58 30.02
C GLN A 4 -10.36 91.08 30.10
N ARG A 5 -11.67 90.79 30.06
CA ARG A 5 -12.25 89.45 29.94
C ARG A 5 -11.97 88.94 28.53
N LEU A 6 -11.40 87.75 28.41
CA LEU A 6 -11.49 86.94 27.18
C LEU A 6 -12.37 85.71 27.44
N SER A 7 -13.14 85.42 26.40
CA SER A 7 -14.35 84.60 26.33
C SER A 7 -14.10 83.10 26.50
N ARG A 8 -15.04 82.41 27.17
CA ARG A 8 -15.07 80.97 27.48
C ARG A 8 -15.36 80.06 26.27
N ARG A 9 -15.21 80.54 25.02
CA ARG A 9 -15.65 79.83 23.80
C ARG A 9 -14.55 79.17 22.94
N ASP A 10 -13.26 79.40 23.22
CA ASP A 10 -12.18 78.86 22.37
C ASP A 10 -11.41 77.67 22.98
N PHE A 11 -11.79 77.18 24.17
CA PHE A 11 -11.11 76.05 24.83
C PHE A 11 -11.79 74.67 24.61
N ILE A 12 -12.90 74.61 23.86
CA ILE A 12 -13.69 73.36 23.68
C ILE A 12 -13.54 72.73 22.27
N ARG A 13 -12.82 73.36 21.33
CA ARG A 13 -12.63 72.78 19.98
C ARG A 13 -11.27 72.12 19.73
N SER A 14 -10.23 72.37 20.53
CA SER A 14 -8.91 71.75 20.35
C SER A 14 -8.70 70.45 21.16
N SER A 15 -9.41 70.28 22.28
CA SER A 15 -9.29 69.09 23.14
C SER A 15 -10.06 67.87 22.60
N SER A 16 -11.08 68.09 21.76
CA SER A 16 -11.98 67.07 21.23
C SER A 16 -11.39 66.33 20.01
N LEU A 17 -10.47 66.96 19.27
CA LEU A 17 -9.82 66.39 18.08
C LEU A 17 -8.59 65.52 18.44
N ALA A 18 -7.83 65.87 19.48
CA ALA A 18 -6.69 65.06 19.94
C ALA A 18 -7.13 63.78 20.67
N ALA A 19 -8.22 63.86 21.45
CA ALA A 19 -8.83 62.69 22.09
C ALA A 19 -9.49 61.74 21.06
N ALA A 20 -10.15 62.29 20.03
CA ALA A 20 -10.74 61.49 18.94
C ALA A 20 -9.68 60.79 18.07
N GLY A 21 -8.55 61.42 17.77
CA GLY A 21 -7.44 60.81 17.03
C GLY A 21 -6.74 59.68 17.81
N THR A 22 -6.60 59.84 19.12
CA THR A 22 -6.01 58.80 20.01
C THR A 22 -6.98 57.62 20.22
N LEU A 23 -8.28 57.89 20.34
CA LEU A 23 -9.33 56.87 20.43
C LEU A 23 -9.53 56.12 19.11
N MET A 24 -9.46 56.79 17.95
CA MET A 24 -9.49 56.14 16.64
C MET A 24 -8.24 55.28 16.41
N GLY A 25 -7.04 55.80 16.70
CA GLY A 25 -5.79 55.03 16.57
C GLY A 25 -5.73 53.80 17.49
N GLY A 26 -6.27 53.90 18.72
CA GLY A 26 -6.42 52.77 19.63
C GLY A 26 -7.45 51.74 19.18
N ARG A 27 -8.57 52.18 18.59
CA ARG A 27 -9.63 51.30 18.08
C ARG A 27 -9.19 50.55 16.81
N VAL A 28 -8.50 51.22 15.89
CA VAL A 28 -7.93 50.59 14.67
C VAL A 28 -6.85 49.57 15.05
N ARG A 29 -5.95 49.89 16.00
CA ARG A 29 -4.97 48.91 16.51
C ARG A 29 -5.63 47.70 17.16
N ALA A 30 -6.65 47.90 18.01
CA ALA A 30 -7.36 46.80 18.67
C ALA A 30 -8.12 45.90 17.66
N GLU A 31 -8.64 46.48 16.59
CA GLU A 31 -9.31 45.76 15.50
C GLU A 31 -8.30 44.96 14.66
N ASP A 32 -7.14 45.54 14.33
CA ASP A 32 -6.02 44.86 13.67
C ASP A 32 -5.45 43.70 14.52
N ASP A 33 -5.34 43.90 15.83
CA ASP A 33 -4.88 42.86 16.76
C ASP A 33 -5.90 41.73 16.86
N SER A 34 -7.19 42.05 16.84
CA SER A 34 -8.28 41.07 16.82
C SER A 34 -8.32 40.25 15.53
N ILE A 35 -8.07 40.87 14.37
CA ILE A 35 -7.94 40.17 13.07
C ILE A 35 -6.73 39.24 13.09
N ARG A 36 -5.56 39.72 13.53
CA ARG A 36 -4.34 38.91 13.66
C ARG A 36 -4.54 37.71 14.58
N ALA A 37 -5.26 37.88 15.69
CA ALA A 37 -5.56 36.79 16.61
C ALA A 37 -6.39 35.67 15.95
N VAL A 38 -7.36 36.00 15.10
CA VAL A 38 -8.12 34.98 14.35
C VAL A 38 -7.24 34.27 13.33
N ILE A 39 -6.40 35.01 12.59
CA ILE A 39 -5.46 34.42 11.62
C ILE A 39 -4.47 33.49 12.32
N GLN A 40 -3.97 33.87 13.49
CA GLN A 40 -3.11 33.02 14.31
C GLN A 40 -3.81 31.74 14.77
N ARG A 41 -5.07 31.83 15.24
CA ARG A 41 -5.88 30.64 15.56
C ARG A 41 -6.12 29.76 14.34
N ALA A 42 -6.43 30.35 13.18
CA ALA A 42 -6.61 29.63 11.93
C ALA A 42 -5.31 28.91 11.48
N GLY A 43 -4.17 29.59 11.57
CA GLY A 43 -2.88 29.02 11.17
C GLY A 43 -2.40 27.91 12.12
N ASN A 44 -2.63 28.06 13.42
CA ASN A 44 -2.30 27.04 14.42
C ASN A 44 -3.35 25.93 14.55
N ALA A 45 -4.47 26.00 13.82
CA ALA A 45 -5.51 24.97 13.85
C ALA A 45 -4.99 23.59 13.39
N ASP A 46 -5.42 22.56 14.11
CA ASP A 46 -5.01 21.16 13.94
C ASP A 46 -5.72 20.42 12.80
N SER A 47 -6.76 21.02 12.20
CA SER A 47 -7.45 20.46 11.03
C SER A 47 -7.83 21.55 10.04
N ASP A 48 -7.94 21.16 8.77
CA ASP A 48 -8.34 22.07 7.70
C ASP A 48 -9.79 22.57 7.88
N GLN A 49 -10.67 21.75 8.47
CA GLN A 49 -12.05 22.14 8.80
C GLN A 49 -12.09 23.23 9.87
N VAL A 50 -11.35 23.06 10.98
CA VAL A 50 -11.30 24.07 12.05
C VAL A 50 -10.69 25.37 11.53
N ARG A 51 -9.64 25.28 10.70
CA ARG A 51 -9.07 26.45 10.01
C ARG A 51 -10.11 27.17 9.15
N LEU A 52 -10.86 26.41 8.35
CA LEU A 52 -11.90 26.95 7.49
C LEU A 52 -12.98 27.69 8.31
N ASP A 53 -13.38 27.13 9.45
CA ASP A 53 -14.39 27.73 10.32
C ASP A 53 -13.93 29.08 10.90
N TYR A 54 -12.68 29.18 11.37
CA TYR A 54 -12.11 30.46 11.81
C TYR A 54 -12.05 31.49 10.68
N LEU A 55 -11.70 31.08 9.46
CA LEU A 55 -11.64 31.98 8.32
C LEU A 55 -13.04 32.44 7.87
N LYS A 56 -14.05 31.55 7.96
CA LYS A 56 -15.45 31.91 7.72
C LYS A 56 -15.99 32.85 8.78
N GLU A 57 -15.60 32.69 10.05
CA GLU A 57 -15.91 33.63 11.12
C GLU A 57 -15.27 35.00 10.83
N LEU A 58 -13.98 35.02 10.48
CA LEU A 58 -13.25 36.24 10.14
C LEU A 58 -13.97 37.00 9.02
N ARG A 59 -14.39 36.30 7.95
CA ARG A 59 -15.07 36.90 6.79
C ARG A 59 -16.36 37.63 7.16
N LYS A 60 -17.03 37.22 8.24
CA LYS A 60 -18.29 37.82 8.70
C LYS A 60 -18.06 39.09 9.53
N ARG A 61 -16.82 39.40 9.93
CA ARG A 61 -16.54 40.56 10.78
C ARG A 61 -16.73 41.87 10.00
N PRO A 62 -17.39 42.88 10.59
CA PRO A 62 -17.41 44.23 10.03
C PRO A 62 -16.00 44.84 10.07
N GLY A 63 -15.75 45.88 9.26
CA GLY A 63 -14.48 46.62 9.31
C GLY A 63 -13.29 46.01 8.55
N LEU A 64 -13.43 44.81 7.97
CA LEU A 64 -12.38 44.25 7.12
C LEU A 64 -12.15 45.09 5.86
N ASP A 65 -10.89 45.44 5.61
CA ASP A 65 -10.42 46.03 4.35
C ASP A 65 -10.88 45.20 3.13
N ALA A 66 -11.16 45.89 2.02
CA ALA A 66 -11.69 45.29 0.81
C ALA A 66 -10.72 44.27 0.19
N SER A 67 -9.42 44.58 0.16
CA SER A 67 -8.41 43.68 -0.41
C SER A 67 -8.26 42.41 0.44
N LEU A 68 -8.22 42.56 1.77
CA LEU A 68 -8.17 41.43 2.70
C LEU A 68 -9.42 40.55 2.59
N ARG A 69 -10.60 41.15 2.39
CA ARG A 69 -11.86 40.41 2.20
C ARG A 69 -11.83 39.56 0.93
N GLU A 70 -11.32 40.10 -0.18
CA GLU A 70 -11.18 39.36 -1.43
C GLU A 70 -10.18 38.21 -1.29
N ASP A 71 -9.00 38.46 -0.71
CA ASP A 71 -7.99 37.43 -0.47
C ASP A 71 -8.52 36.31 0.43
N LEU A 72 -9.27 36.67 1.48
CA LEU A 72 -9.93 35.72 2.37
C LEU A 72 -10.95 34.86 1.63
N VAL A 73 -11.73 35.43 0.71
CA VAL A 73 -12.66 34.67 -0.15
C VAL A 73 -11.90 33.68 -1.03
N ARG A 74 -10.78 34.10 -1.64
CA ARG A 74 -9.94 33.23 -2.46
C ARG A 74 -9.37 32.07 -1.65
N LEU A 75 -8.83 32.35 -0.45
CA LEU A 75 -8.29 31.32 0.43
C LEU A 75 -9.37 30.34 0.88
N ILE A 76 -10.51 30.82 1.37
CA ILE A 76 -11.65 29.98 1.81
C ILE A 76 -12.05 29.03 0.68
N LYS A 77 -12.20 29.55 -0.55
CA LYS A 77 -12.56 28.73 -1.72
C LYS A 77 -11.54 27.62 -1.98
N GLN A 78 -10.24 27.89 -1.86
CA GLN A 78 -9.21 26.85 -2.05
C GLN A 78 -9.20 25.82 -0.92
N ILE A 79 -9.48 26.22 0.32
CA ILE A 79 -9.57 25.27 1.45
C ILE A 79 -10.82 24.39 1.31
N GLU A 80 -11.96 24.96 0.91
CA GLU A 80 -13.17 24.20 0.60
C GLU A 80 -12.91 23.19 -0.52
N ARG A 81 -12.19 23.60 -1.57
CA ARG A 81 -11.75 22.69 -2.63
C ARG A 81 -10.84 21.60 -2.11
N TRP A 82 -9.83 21.94 -1.30
CA TRP A 82 -8.92 20.97 -0.70
C TRP A 82 -9.62 19.89 0.14
N LEU A 83 -10.70 20.26 0.82
CA LEU A 83 -11.50 19.36 1.64
C LEU A 83 -12.48 18.51 0.82
N GLY A 84 -13.21 19.13 -0.12
CA GLY A 84 -14.39 18.55 -0.76
C GLY A 84 -14.30 18.28 -2.26
N GLU A 85 -13.17 18.55 -2.91
CA GLU A 85 -13.00 18.22 -4.34
C GLU A 85 -13.10 16.71 -4.57
N LYS A 86 -13.80 16.31 -5.64
CA LYS A 86 -13.97 14.89 -5.99
C LYS A 86 -12.66 14.24 -6.42
N ARG A 87 -11.77 15.02 -7.02
CA ARG A 87 -10.44 14.65 -7.50
C ARG A 87 -9.37 15.29 -6.63
N LEU A 88 -8.63 14.47 -5.89
CA LEU A 88 -7.64 14.94 -4.91
C LEU A 88 -6.38 15.55 -5.57
N ASP A 89 -6.13 15.23 -6.83
CA ASP A 89 -4.93 15.54 -7.61
C ASP A 89 -5.04 16.81 -8.48
N TYR A 90 -6.09 17.63 -8.29
CA TYR A 90 -6.42 18.77 -9.15
C TYR A 90 -5.29 19.79 -9.38
N PHE A 91 -4.27 19.81 -8.51
CA PHE A 91 -3.12 20.71 -8.54
C PHE A 91 -1.92 20.16 -9.33
N GLY A 92 -1.88 18.85 -9.63
CA GLY A 92 -0.67 18.15 -10.09
C GLY A 92 -0.01 18.76 -11.31
N ARG A 93 -0.80 19.20 -12.31
CA ARG A 93 -0.29 19.85 -13.53
C ARG A 93 0.39 21.20 -13.27
N GLY A 94 -0.11 21.98 -12.33
CA GLY A 94 0.48 23.28 -12.00
C GLY A 94 1.80 23.09 -11.25
N VAL A 95 1.78 22.20 -10.26
CA VAL A 95 2.93 21.88 -9.41
C VAL A 95 4.05 21.23 -10.21
N SER A 96 3.76 20.35 -11.16
CA SER A 96 4.80 19.68 -11.96
C SER A 96 5.71 20.64 -12.70
N ARG A 97 5.19 21.79 -13.12
CA ARG A 97 5.90 22.81 -13.91
C ARG A 97 6.52 23.88 -13.02
N LYS A 98 5.76 24.37 -12.04
CA LYS A 98 6.13 25.56 -11.24
C LYS A 98 6.72 25.22 -9.88
N LYS A 99 6.63 23.95 -9.43
CA LYS A 99 6.92 23.52 -8.06
C LYS A 99 6.12 24.33 -7.03
N ASP A 100 4.94 24.76 -7.44
CA ASP A 100 4.14 25.71 -6.70
C ASP A 100 2.68 25.71 -7.17
N PHE A 101 1.80 26.24 -6.32
CA PHE A 101 0.40 26.49 -6.63
C PHE A 101 0.04 27.94 -6.29
N ASP A 102 -0.47 28.66 -7.29
CA ASP A 102 -0.82 30.07 -7.15
C ASP A 102 -2.25 30.22 -6.62
N PHE A 103 -2.37 30.76 -5.40
CA PHE A 103 -3.64 31.06 -4.75
C PHE A 103 -4.30 32.34 -5.29
N ASN A 104 -3.59 33.11 -6.12
CA ASN A 104 -3.94 34.46 -6.54
C ASN A 104 -4.20 35.36 -5.32
N ILE A 105 -3.33 35.32 -4.31
CA ILE A 105 -3.40 36.14 -3.09
C ILE A 105 -2.14 37.00 -3.05
N SER A 106 -2.30 38.28 -2.74
CA SER A 106 -1.17 39.21 -2.61
C SER A 106 -0.19 38.75 -1.53
N GLU A 107 1.12 38.82 -1.79
CA GLU A 107 2.14 38.47 -0.78
C GLU A 107 2.10 39.38 0.45
N ASN A 108 1.55 40.59 0.30
CA ASN A 108 1.36 41.55 1.38
C ASN A 108 0.08 41.30 2.19
N SER A 109 -0.74 40.31 1.80
CA SER A 109 -1.99 39.98 2.48
C SER A 109 -1.74 39.34 3.84
N ALA A 110 -2.50 39.73 4.85
CA ALA A 110 -2.40 39.16 6.20
C ALA A 110 -2.69 37.64 6.23
N VAL A 111 -3.44 37.12 5.25
CA VAL A 111 -3.74 35.68 5.12
C VAL A 111 -2.76 34.93 4.21
N TYR A 112 -1.85 35.62 3.53
CA TYR A 112 -0.87 34.97 2.64
C TYR A 112 -0.02 33.89 3.33
N PRO A 113 0.44 34.06 4.59
CA PRO A 113 1.17 33.01 5.30
C PRO A 113 0.43 31.67 5.39
N LEU A 114 -0.91 31.68 5.37
CA LEU A 114 -1.71 30.44 5.43
C LEU A 114 -1.57 29.60 4.17
N THR A 115 -1.17 30.20 3.03
CA THR A 115 -1.01 29.49 1.76
C THR A 115 0.17 28.52 1.78
N TRP A 116 1.23 28.80 2.55
CA TRP A 116 2.47 28.01 2.55
C TRP A 116 2.23 26.55 2.95
N LEU A 117 1.32 26.27 3.90
CA LEU A 117 0.98 24.89 4.27
C LEU A 117 0.45 24.10 3.07
N TYR A 118 -0.47 24.68 2.31
CA TYR A 118 -1.08 24.00 1.16
C TYR A 118 -0.10 23.90 -0.01
N ARG A 119 0.72 24.93 -0.26
CA ARG A 119 1.78 24.89 -1.28
C ARG A 119 2.77 23.75 -0.99
N GLY A 120 3.26 23.66 0.24
CA GLY A 120 4.13 22.57 0.69
C GLY A 120 3.50 21.19 0.51
N ARG A 121 2.24 21.01 0.96
CA ARG A 121 1.48 19.77 0.79
C ARG A 121 1.35 19.37 -0.69
N MET A 122 0.93 20.29 -1.55
CA MET A 122 0.74 20.03 -2.98
C MET A 122 2.04 19.63 -3.68
N VAL A 123 3.15 20.31 -3.37
CA VAL A 123 4.49 19.95 -3.89
C VAL A 123 4.86 18.54 -3.46
N ILE A 124 4.69 18.20 -2.19
CA ILE A 124 5.14 16.91 -1.66
C ILE A 124 4.31 15.75 -2.17
N TRP A 125 2.98 15.89 -2.26
CA TRP A 125 2.15 14.82 -2.78
C TRP A 125 2.40 14.59 -4.27
N TYR A 126 2.61 15.64 -5.06
CA TYR A 126 3.03 15.46 -6.45
C TYR A 126 4.40 14.77 -6.56
N THR A 127 5.33 15.11 -5.67
CA THR A 127 6.67 14.49 -5.63
C THR A 127 6.60 13.01 -5.31
N MET A 128 5.75 12.62 -4.36
CA MET A 128 5.51 11.22 -4.03
C MET A 128 4.89 10.49 -5.21
N GLU A 129 3.96 11.12 -5.92
CA GLU A 129 3.28 10.45 -7.03
C GLU A 129 4.17 10.24 -8.26
N SER A 130 4.87 11.26 -8.70
CA SER A 130 5.60 11.17 -9.97
C SER A 130 6.85 10.30 -9.85
N GLY A 131 6.84 9.12 -10.47
CA GLY A 131 8.05 8.29 -10.61
C GLY A 131 9.22 9.04 -11.25
N GLY A 132 8.94 9.92 -12.23
CA GLY A 132 9.94 10.78 -12.86
C GLY A 132 10.54 11.86 -11.94
N VAL A 133 9.95 12.15 -10.78
CA VAL A 133 10.54 13.00 -9.73
C VAL A 133 11.12 12.12 -8.63
N TRP A 134 10.33 11.20 -8.09
CA TRP A 134 10.70 10.37 -6.96
C TRP A 134 11.93 9.51 -7.22
N SER A 135 12.01 8.87 -8.38
CA SER A 135 13.06 7.92 -8.71
C SER A 135 14.36 8.58 -9.17
N ILE A 136 14.35 9.90 -9.43
CA ILE A 136 15.52 10.67 -9.86
C ILE A 136 16.03 11.50 -8.68
N PRO A 137 17.16 11.13 -8.03
CA PRO A 137 17.63 11.76 -6.79
C PRO A 137 17.74 13.28 -6.85
N GLU A 138 18.25 13.82 -7.96
CA GLU A 138 18.44 15.27 -8.16
C GLU A 138 17.10 15.99 -8.16
N ARG A 139 16.11 15.47 -8.88
CA ARG A 139 14.76 16.04 -8.95
C ARG A 139 14.05 15.91 -7.61
N ARG A 140 14.18 14.76 -6.94
CA ARG A 140 13.62 14.55 -5.60
C ARG A 140 14.16 15.57 -4.60
N ARG A 141 15.48 15.79 -4.55
CA ARG A 141 16.10 16.81 -3.69
C ARG A 141 15.56 18.21 -3.96
N GLU A 142 15.42 18.57 -5.23
CA GLU A 142 14.90 19.89 -5.63
C GLU A 142 13.47 20.12 -5.13
N PHE A 143 12.57 19.18 -5.37
CA PHE A 143 11.18 19.30 -4.91
C PHE A 143 11.08 19.27 -3.38
N PHE A 144 11.89 18.45 -2.71
CA PHE A 144 11.94 18.42 -1.23
C PHE A 144 12.43 19.75 -0.65
N ALA A 145 13.44 20.38 -1.25
CA ALA A 145 13.93 21.69 -0.80
C ALA A 145 12.83 22.76 -0.89
N VAL A 146 12.07 22.79 -1.98
CA VAL A 146 10.95 23.73 -2.15
C VAL A 146 9.85 23.48 -1.13
N ALA A 147 9.40 22.23 -0.98
CA ALA A 147 8.35 21.89 -0.03
C ALA A 147 8.76 22.18 1.43
N ARG A 148 9.99 21.81 1.81
CA ARG A 148 10.55 22.13 3.13
C ARG A 148 10.53 23.63 3.39
N GLY A 149 10.97 24.45 2.42
CA GLY A 149 10.96 25.90 2.55
C GLY A 149 9.56 26.48 2.80
N PHE A 150 8.51 25.91 2.19
CA PHE A 150 7.13 26.29 2.50
C PHE A 150 6.73 25.91 3.92
N PHE A 151 7.04 24.69 4.37
CA PHE A 151 6.71 24.26 5.73
C PHE A 151 7.48 25.04 6.80
N GLU A 152 8.74 25.39 6.57
CA GLU A 152 9.54 26.24 7.47
C GLU A 152 8.95 27.65 7.60
N LYS A 153 8.57 28.29 6.50
CA LYS A 153 7.88 29.58 6.52
C LYS A 153 6.55 29.51 7.28
N TYR A 154 5.77 28.46 7.04
CA TYR A 154 4.51 28.26 7.74
C TYR A 154 4.71 28.03 9.25
N ALA A 155 5.65 27.17 9.64
CA ALA A 155 5.97 26.89 11.04
C ALA A 155 6.55 28.13 11.75
N GLY A 156 7.27 29.01 11.05
CA GLY A 156 7.71 30.29 11.58
C GLY A 156 6.54 31.24 11.89
N ALA A 157 5.51 31.27 11.05
CA ALA A 157 4.32 32.08 11.26
C ALA A 157 3.32 31.48 12.27
N PHE A 158 3.25 30.15 12.33
CA PHE A 158 2.28 29.36 13.10
C PHE A 158 2.96 28.18 13.82
N PRO A 159 3.73 28.44 14.89
CA PRO A 159 4.64 27.45 15.51
C PRO A 159 3.94 26.30 16.23
N GLU A 160 2.66 26.45 16.58
CA GLU A 160 1.88 25.41 17.26
C GLU A 160 1.25 24.43 16.27
N ASN A 161 1.19 24.75 14.97
CA ASN A 161 0.58 23.90 13.97
C ASN A 161 1.23 22.51 13.92
N LYS A 162 0.46 21.46 14.24
CA LYS A 162 1.00 20.09 14.27
C LYS A 162 1.36 19.55 12.89
N ILE A 163 0.62 19.93 11.83
CA ILE A 163 0.80 19.36 10.49
C ILE A 163 2.10 19.84 9.85
N ALA A 164 2.38 21.15 9.92
CA ALA A 164 3.66 21.68 9.43
C ALA A 164 4.83 21.05 10.17
N ARG A 165 4.73 20.90 11.50
CA ARG A 165 5.74 20.20 12.31
C ARG A 165 5.91 18.72 11.93
N MET A 166 4.82 18.02 11.61
CA MET A 166 4.83 16.64 11.10
C MET A 166 5.66 16.51 9.82
N TYR A 167 5.43 17.39 8.82
CA TYR A 167 6.24 17.40 7.60
C TYR A 167 7.70 17.79 7.84
N LEU A 168 7.98 18.58 8.89
CA LEU A 168 9.32 18.93 9.35
C LEU A 168 9.95 17.89 10.29
N GLY A 169 9.47 16.64 10.24
CA GLY A 169 10.09 15.51 10.94
C GLY A 169 9.76 15.43 12.44
N ARG A 170 8.73 16.14 12.93
CA ARG A 170 8.27 16.04 14.33
C ARG A 170 6.93 15.29 14.36
N PRO A 171 6.93 13.96 14.62
CA PRO A 171 5.74 13.15 14.48
C PRO A 171 4.58 13.61 15.38
N THR A 172 3.35 13.43 14.90
CA THR A 172 2.17 13.55 15.76
C THR A 172 2.10 12.37 16.73
N GLY A 173 1.54 12.61 17.92
CA GLY A 173 1.34 11.57 18.92
C GLY A 173 0.27 10.55 18.53
N PRO A 174 0.09 9.48 19.33
CA PRO A 174 -0.96 8.49 19.07
C PRO A 174 -2.35 9.12 19.17
N TYR A 175 -3.15 9.02 18.11
CA TYR A 175 -4.56 9.46 18.10
C TYR A 175 -5.44 8.62 19.02
N LYS A 176 -5.04 7.36 19.29
CA LYS A 176 -5.71 6.41 20.17
C LYS A 176 -4.67 5.65 21.00
N ARG A 177 -4.96 5.44 22.29
CA ARG A 177 -4.17 4.60 23.20
C ARG A 177 -4.88 3.28 23.40
N TYR A 178 -4.12 2.18 23.42
CA TYR A 178 -4.65 0.84 23.68
C TYR A 178 -4.16 0.38 25.05
N GLU A 179 -5.09 -0.05 25.91
CA GLU A 179 -4.74 -0.54 27.24
C GLU A 179 -3.90 -1.81 27.15
N THR A 180 -2.89 -1.89 28.02
CA THR A 180 -2.11 -3.11 28.24
C THR A 180 -2.95 -4.12 29.02
N VAL A 181 -3.09 -5.33 28.49
CA VAL A 181 -3.74 -6.44 29.19
C VAL A 181 -2.67 -7.29 29.86
N PRO A 182 -2.70 -7.46 31.20
CA PRO A 182 -1.75 -8.32 31.90
C PRO A 182 -1.72 -9.75 31.34
N GLY A 183 -0.52 -10.31 31.19
CA GLY A 183 -0.33 -11.68 30.67
C GLY A 183 -0.43 -11.82 29.15
N ALA A 184 -0.73 -10.74 28.41
CA ALA A 184 -0.63 -10.76 26.95
C ALA A 184 0.84 -10.83 26.49
N PRO A 185 1.21 -11.77 25.60
CA PRO A 185 2.55 -11.80 25.03
C PRO A 185 2.87 -10.52 24.24
N GLU A 186 4.13 -10.10 24.22
CA GLU A 186 4.54 -8.86 23.52
C GLU A 186 4.14 -8.84 22.04
N TRP A 187 4.34 -9.95 21.32
CA TRP A 187 3.93 -10.05 19.92
C TRP A 187 2.43 -9.80 19.74
N ALA A 188 1.61 -10.27 20.69
CA ALA A 188 0.16 -10.13 20.63
C ALA A 188 -0.26 -8.69 20.87
N VAL A 189 0.39 -8.01 21.82
CA VAL A 189 0.14 -6.57 22.10
C VAL A 189 0.44 -5.72 20.87
N TYR A 190 1.60 -5.91 20.24
CA TYR A 190 1.99 -5.14 19.06
C TYR A 190 1.18 -5.54 17.81
N GLN A 191 0.84 -6.81 17.64
CA GLN A 191 0.00 -7.23 16.52
C GLN A 191 -1.40 -6.66 16.63
N ARG A 192 -2.03 -6.70 17.82
CA ARG A 192 -3.33 -6.06 18.06
C ARG A 192 -3.26 -4.58 17.70
N GLU A 193 -2.27 -3.85 18.20
CA GLU A 193 -2.12 -2.42 17.88
C GLU A 193 -1.97 -2.20 16.36
N GLY A 194 -1.16 -3.01 15.68
CA GLY A 194 -1.01 -2.93 14.23
C GLY A 194 -2.30 -3.19 13.46
N LEU A 195 -3.06 -4.23 13.81
CA LEU A 195 -4.34 -4.58 13.18
C LEU A 195 -5.41 -3.51 13.43
N GLU A 196 -5.53 -3.04 14.67
CA GLU A 196 -6.47 -1.99 15.06
C GLU A 196 -6.21 -0.68 14.32
N ARG A 197 -4.96 -0.22 14.28
CA ARG A 197 -4.60 1.03 13.61
C ARG A 197 -4.75 0.93 12.10
N LEU A 198 -4.40 -0.22 11.51
CA LEU A 198 -4.62 -0.46 10.09
C LEU A 198 -6.11 -0.43 9.76
N ALA A 199 -6.95 -1.10 10.56
CA ALA A 199 -8.40 -1.08 10.40
C ALA A 199 -8.99 0.33 10.58
N ASP A 200 -8.48 1.13 11.54
CA ASP A 200 -8.90 2.53 11.72
C ASP A 200 -8.56 3.40 10.50
N ILE A 201 -7.38 3.21 9.88
CA ILE A 201 -7.03 3.91 8.63
C ILE A 201 -8.00 3.51 7.51
N ILE A 202 -8.25 2.22 7.31
CA ILE A 202 -9.19 1.73 6.28
C ILE A 202 -10.58 2.33 6.49
N GLU A 203 -11.10 2.22 7.71
CA GLU A 203 -12.44 2.72 8.04
C GLU A 203 -12.54 4.23 7.91
N TRP A 204 -11.47 4.98 8.24
CA TRP A 204 -11.44 6.42 8.01
C TRP A 204 -11.64 6.75 6.52
N TRP A 205 -10.98 6.04 5.61
CA TRP A 205 -11.17 6.24 4.16
C TRP A 205 -12.60 5.90 3.72
N ILE A 206 -13.15 4.81 4.24
CA ILE A 206 -14.54 4.41 3.97
C ILE A 206 -15.52 5.51 4.41
N ASP A 207 -15.36 6.03 5.63
CA ASP A 207 -16.31 6.98 6.21
C ASP A 207 -16.16 8.40 5.68
N ASN A 208 -14.93 8.82 5.33
CA ASN A 208 -14.64 10.22 5.01
C ASN A 208 -14.38 10.49 3.52
N ARG A 209 -14.08 9.45 2.73
CA ARG A 209 -13.62 9.62 1.35
C ARG A 209 -14.37 8.81 0.31
N MET A 210 -15.00 7.69 0.68
CA MET A 210 -15.78 6.91 -0.28
C MET A 210 -16.98 7.72 -0.80
N GLN A 211 -16.99 7.98 -2.10
CA GLN A 211 -18.00 8.77 -2.80
C GLN A 211 -19.24 7.93 -3.11
N GLN A 212 -20.30 8.57 -3.62
CA GLN A 212 -21.55 7.89 -4.00
C GLN A 212 -21.35 6.86 -5.13
N ASP A 213 -20.44 7.12 -6.06
CA ASP A 213 -20.07 6.21 -7.14
C ASP A 213 -19.08 5.11 -6.71
N GLY A 214 -18.54 5.19 -5.48
CA GLY A 214 -17.63 4.21 -4.90
C GLY A 214 -16.14 4.59 -4.93
N GLN A 215 -15.74 5.65 -5.64
CA GLN A 215 -14.35 6.14 -5.66
C GLN A 215 -13.94 6.76 -4.31
N TYR A 216 -12.63 6.85 -4.06
CA TYR A 216 -12.04 7.51 -2.87
C TYR A 216 -11.39 8.87 -3.21
N GLY A 217 -11.26 9.17 -4.51
CA GLY A 217 -10.84 10.49 -5.01
C GLY A 217 -9.47 10.53 -5.67
N GLY A 218 -8.68 9.45 -5.60
CA GLY A 218 -7.53 9.23 -6.48
C GLY A 218 -7.95 8.78 -7.89
N GLY A 219 -9.19 8.29 -8.03
CA GLY A 219 -9.77 7.79 -9.27
C GLY A 219 -9.66 6.30 -9.39
N TRP A 220 -10.35 5.72 -10.37
CA TRP A 220 -10.39 4.28 -10.58
C TRP A 220 -9.00 3.59 -10.53
N GLY A 221 -7.99 4.13 -11.22
CA GLY A 221 -6.62 3.58 -11.22
C GLY A 221 -5.98 3.57 -9.83
N ASP A 222 -5.80 4.73 -9.19
CA ASP A 222 -5.15 4.79 -7.87
C ASP A 222 -6.00 4.13 -6.77
N ASP A 223 -7.33 4.33 -6.80
CA ASP A 223 -8.26 3.83 -5.78
C ASP A 223 -8.31 2.30 -5.80
N CYS A 224 -8.14 1.66 -6.97
CA CYS A 224 -8.15 0.21 -7.03
C CYS A 224 -6.98 -0.39 -6.28
N GLU A 225 -5.83 0.27 -6.19
CA GLU A 225 -4.66 -0.28 -5.50
C GLU A 225 -4.80 -0.33 -3.97
N MET A 226 -5.79 0.34 -3.39
CA MET A 226 -5.94 0.46 -1.93
C MET A 226 -6.07 -0.91 -1.24
N TRP A 227 -6.70 -1.90 -1.88
CA TRP A 227 -6.88 -3.23 -1.28
C TRP A 227 -5.55 -3.91 -0.94
N ARG A 228 -4.46 -3.58 -1.66
CA ARG A 228 -3.14 -4.23 -1.51
C ARG A 228 -2.58 -4.07 -0.09
N TRP A 229 -2.86 -2.97 0.58
CA TRP A 229 -2.48 -2.76 1.98
C TRP A 229 -3.61 -3.13 2.97
N TRP A 230 -4.84 -3.32 2.49
CA TRP A 230 -5.97 -3.81 3.31
C TRP A 230 -5.85 -5.30 3.61
N VAL A 231 -5.04 -6.03 2.83
CA VAL A 231 -4.89 -7.49 2.86
C VAL A 231 -4.92 -8.13 4.26
N PRO A 232 -4.18 -7.64 5.28
CA PRO A 232 -4.22 -8.27 6.61
C PRO A 232 -5.62 -8.32 7.20
N VAL A 233 -6.39 -7.24 7.02
CA VAL A 233 -7.75 -7.08 7.55
C VAL A 233 -8.80 -7.65 6.59
N LEU A 234 -8.67 -7.41 5.29
CA LEU A 234 -9.65 -7.81 4.27
C LEU A 234 -9.61 -9.32 3.97
N ILE A 235 -8.41 -9.91 3.96
CA ILE A 235 -8.20 -11.32 3.62
C ILE A 235 -8.00 -12.17 4.88
N GLY A 236 -7.24 -11.67 5.86
CA GLY A 236 -6.95 -12.40 7.08
C GLY A 236 -8.12 -12.47 8.07
N PHE A 237 -9.01 -11.48 8.06
CA PHE A 237 -10.15 -11.36 8.97
C PHE A 237 -11.46 -11.15 8.21
N ASP A 238 -12.57 -11.08 8.95
CA ASP A 238 -13.88 -10.71 8.42
C ASP A 238 -14.40 -9.44 9.10
N SER A 239 -14.39 -8.34 8.35
CA SER A 239 -14.99 -7.07 8.76
C SER A 239 -16.08 -6.70 7.76
N PRO A 240 -17.38 -6.79 8.13
CA PRO A 240 -18.48 -6.54 7.21
C PRO A 240 -18.39 -5.18 6.51
N LYS A 241 -18.01 -4.12 7.24
CA LYS A 241 -17.85 -2.77 6.68
C LYS A 241 -16.78 -2.72 5.57
N ILE A 242 -15.61 -3.31 5.83
CA ILE A 242 -14.46 -3.30 4.91
C ILE A 242 -14.74 -4.19 3.70
N THR A 243 -15.28 -5.39 3.93
CA THR A 243 -15.70 -6.32 2.88
C THR A 243 -16.75 -5.68 1.96
N GLN A 244 -17.76 -5.02 2.52
CA GLN A 244 -18.80 -4.34 1.74
C GLN A 244 -18.24 -3.15 0.95
N ALA A 245 -17.33 -2.37 1.53
CA ALA A 245 -16.68 -1.27 0.84
C ALA A 245 -15.86 -1.76 -0.37
N GLN A 246 -15.05 -2.80 -0.18
CA GLN A 246 -14.31 -3.42 -1.29
C GLN A 246 -15.26 -3.95 -2.37
N ALA A 247 -16.30 -4.71 -1.99
CA ALA A 247 -17.26 -5.25 -2.94
C ALA A 247 -17.99 -4.15 -3.73
N ARG A 248 -18.34 -3.04 -3.07
CA ARG A 248 -18.95 -1.87 -3.71
C ARG A 248 -18.00 -1.22 -4.70
N PHE A 249 -16.74 -0.98 -4.32
CA PHE A 249 -15.72 -0.44 -5.23
C PHE A 249 -15.50 -1.36 -6.44
N SER A 250 -15.23 -2.64 -6.20
CA SER A 250 -14.97 -3.62 -7.27
C SER A 250 -16.14 -3.72 -8.26
N LYS A 251 -17.39 -3.72 -7.78
CA LYS A 251 -18.57 -3.72 -8.68
C LYS A 251 -18.68 -2.42 -9.47
N ALA A 252 -18.44 -1.27 -8.83
CA ALA A 252 -18.53 0.02 -9.50
C ALA A 252 -17.45 0.18 -10.60
N LEU A 253 -16.22 -0.29 -10.33
CA LEU A 253 -15.12 -0.27 -11.30
C LEU A 253 -15.40 -1.20 -12.49
N MET A 254 -15.83 -2.44 -12.24
CA MET A 254 -16.14 -3.37 -13.33
C MET A 254 -17.36 -2.93 -14.17
N ASN A 255 -18.22 -2.07 -13.62
CA ASN A 255 -19.34 -1.47 -14.34
C ASN A 255 -18.97 -0.21 -15.14
N GLN A 256 -17.73 0.27 -15.09
CA GLN A 256 -17.31 1.42 -15.91
C GLN A 256 -17.40 1.07 -17.41
N GLU A 257 -17.69 2.08 -18.25
CA GLU A 257 -17.86 1.90 -19.69
C GLU A 257 -16.66 1.19 -20.34
N HIS A 258 -15.44 1.56 -19.93
CA HIS A 258 -14.23 0.93 -20.47
C HIS A 258 -14.00 -0.50 -19.98
N MET A 259 -14.70 -0.96 -18.94
CA MET A 259 -14.55 -2.30 -18.36
C MET A 259 -15.65 -3.28 -18.77
N GLN A 260 -16.65 -2.87 -19.55
CA GLN A 260 -17.82 -3.68 -19.93
C GLN A 260 -17.49 -5.01 -20.60
N LYS A 261 -16.30 -5.14 -21.20
CA LYS A 261 -15.82 -6.39 -21.81
C LYS A 261 -15.09 -7.31 -20.83
N GLY A 262 -15.09 -6.98 -19.53
CA GLY A 262 -14.34 -7.64 -18.45
C GLY A 262 -12.84 -7.33 -18.43
N TYR A 263 -12.39 -6.41 -19.28
CA TYR A 263 -11.04 -5.83 -19.31
C TYR A 263 -11.10 -4.48 -20.01
N THR A 264 -10.12 -3.60 -19.78
CA THR A 264 -10.16 -2.22 -20.27
C THR A 264 -10.16 -2.12 -21.80
N THR A 265 -10.95 -1.20 -22.35
CA THR A 265 -10.90 -0.76 -23.76
C THR A 265 -9.95 0.42 -23.99
N ARG A 266 -9.36 0.96 -22.92
CA ARG A 266 -8.38 2.06 -22.99
C ARG A 266 -6.98 1.48 -23.18
N MET A 267 -6.33 1.87 -24.27
CA MET A 267 -4.98 1.42 -24.59
C MET A 267 -3.97 2.06 -23.63
N SER A 268 -3.23 1.22 -22.91
CA SER A 268 -2.03 1.59 -22.16
C SER A 268 -1.07 0.40 -22.15
N ASP A 269 0.02 0.49 -21.40
CA ASP A 269 0.92 -0.64 -21.18
C ASP A 269 0.31 -1.69 -20.21
N VAL A 270 0.95 -2.85 -20.15
CA VAL A 270 0.48 -4.05 -19.46
C VAL A 270 0.31 -3.86 -17.94
N GLU A 271 1.04 -2.94 -17.31
CA GLU A 271 0.82 -2.64 -15.89
C GLU A 271 -0.54 -1.96 -15.72
N HIS A 272 -0.70 -0.83 -16.40
CA HIS A 272 -1.84 0.06 -16.26
C HIS A 272 -3.13 -0.56 -16.82
N THR A 273 -3.06 -1.36 -17.88
CA THR A 273 -4.25 -2.03 -18.41
C THR A 273 -4.71 -3.17 -17.49
N ALA A 274 -3.80 -3.75 -16.71
CA ALA A 274 -4.12 -4.80 -15.75
C ALA A 274 -4.79 -4.27 -14.49
N GLU A 275 -4.37 -3.11 -13.99
CA GLU A 275 -4.77 -2.52 -12.69
C GLU A 275 -6.25 -2.69 -12.40
N ASP A 276 -7.12 -2.08 -13.21
CA ASP A 276 -8.56 -2.10 -12.95
C ASP A 276 -9.10 -3.52 -12.75
N SER A 277 -8.71 -4.47 -13.60
CA SER A 277 -9.18 -5.85 -13.53
C SER A 277 -8.53 -6.65 -12.41
N ALA A 278 -7.20 -6.54 -12.24
CA ALA A 278 -6.45 -7.31 -11.28
C ALA A 278 -6.82 -6.88 -9.85
N ASP A 279 -6.89 -5.58 -9.60
CA ASP A 279 -7.13 -5.01 -8.28
C ASP A 279 -8.63 -4.90 -7.93
N ALA A 280 -9.55 -4.96 -8.89
CA ALA A 280 -10.98 -5.12 -8.59
C ALA A 280 -11.38 -6.59 -8.34
N VAL A 281 -10.86 -7.52 -9.14
CA VAL A 281 -11.35 -8.91 -9.16
C VAL A 281 -10.61 -9.80 -8.17
N THR A 282 -9.29 -9.68 -8.04
CA THR A 282 -8.49 -10.52 -7.12
C THR A 282 -8.94 -10.45 -5.65
N PRO A 283 -9.17 -9.26 -5.04
CA PRO A 283 -9.67 -9.22 -3.66
C PRO A 283 -11.02 -9.92 -3.53
N MET A 284 -11.90 -9.79 -4.52
CA MET A 284 -13.20 -10.45 -4.50
C MET A 284 -13.10 -11.97 -4.69
N MET A 285 -12.14 -12.45 -5.48
CA MET A 285 -11.82 -13.87 -5.55
C MET A 285 -11.32 -14.41 -4.20
N HIS A 286 -10.74 -13.59 -3.33
CA HIS A 286 -10.40 -14.01 -1.97
C HIS A 286 -11.58 -13.97 -1.00
N VAL A 287 -12.40 -12.91 -1.05
CA VAL A 287 -13.46 -12.66 -0.07
C VAL A 287 -14.77 -13.39 -0.40
N ASP A 288 -15.10 -13.53 -1.68
CA ASP A 288 -16.35 -14.12 -2.18
C ASP A 288 -16.08 -15.07 -3.37
N PRO A 289 -15.33 -16.18 -3.15
CA PRO A 289 -14.79 -17.00 -4.24
C PRO A 289 -15.83 -17.78 -5.04
N ASP A 290 -16.98 -18.08 -4.43
CA ASP A 290 -18.04 -18.90 -5.03
C ASP A 290 -18.99 -18.07 -5.89
N ASN A 291 -18.83 -16.74 -5.89
CA ASN A 291 -19.65 -15.85 -6.67
C ASN A 291 -19.37 -16.04 -8.17
N ALA A 292 -20.42 -16.41 -8.90
CA ALA A 292 -20.34 -16.66 -10.34
C ALA A 292 -19.84 -15.45 -11.13
N LEU A 293 -20.16 -14.22 -10.70
CA LEU A 293 -19.74 -12.98 -11.36
C LEU A 293 -18.23 -12.80 -11.28
N TRP A 294 -17.63 -12.99 -10.10
CA TRP A 294 -16.19 -12.83 -9.92
C TRP A 294 -15.41 -13.91 -10.66
N ARG A 295 -15.96 -15.14 -10.71
CA ARG A 295 -15.42 -16.21 -11.55
C ARG A 295 -15.44 -15.84 -13.04
N GLU A 296 -16.54 -15.30 -13.55
CA GLU A 296 -16.64 -14.87 -14.95
C GLU A 296 -15.61 -13.79 -15.28
N TYR A 297 -15.51 -12.75 -14.45
CA TYR A 297 -14.49 -11.72 -14.62
C TYR A 297 -13.07 -12.27 -14.53
N ALA A 298 -12.81 -13.23 -13.63
CA ALA A 298 -11.50 -13.85 -13.52
C ALA A 298 -11.11 -14.67 -14.76
N LEU A 299 -12.08 -15.30 -15.44
CA LEU A 299 -11.83 -16.10 -16.63
C LEU A 299 -11.83 -15.29 -17.93
N ARG A 300 -12.35 -14.05 -17.91
CA ARG A 300 -12.41 -13.22 -19.12
C ARG A 300 -11.04 -12.88 -19.73
N PRO A 301 -10.00 -12.52 -18.96
CA PRO A 301 -8.63 -12.38 -19.48
C PRO A 301 -8.08 -13.63 -20.19
N VAL A 302 -8.52 -14.82 -19.79
CA VAL A 302 -8.09 -16.09 -20.41
C VAL A 302 -8.56 -16.18 -21.87
N GLU A 303 -9.78 -15.74 -22.14
CA GLU A 303 -10.32 -15.73 -23.51
C GLU A 303 -9.56 -14.78 -24.42
N PHE A 304 -9.18 -13.60 -23.91
CA PHE A 304 -8.35 -12.67 -24.65
C PHE A 304 -6.93 -13.20 -24.84
N MET A 305 -6.36 -13.86 -23.82
CA MET A 305 -5.07 -14.52 -23.92
C MET A 305 -5.06 -15.52 -25.08
N GLU A 306 -6.06 -16.40 -25.16
CA GLU A 306 -6.15 -17.44 -26.20
C GLU A 306 -6.43 -16.89 -27.60
N LYS A 307 -7.28 -15.86 -27.73
CA LYS A 307 -7.79 -15.41 -29.04
C LYS A 307 -7.05 -14.19 -29.61
N LEU A 308 -6.50 -13.33 -28.75
CA LEU A 308 -6.04 -12.00 -29.13
C LEU A 308 -4.61 -11.72 -28.67
N TRP A 309 -4.35 -11.75 -27.37
CA TRP A 309 -3.13 -11.24 -26.76
C TRP A 309 -1.90 -12.11 -27.00
N THR A 310 -2.08 -13.43 -27.16
CA THR A 310 -0.96 -14.36 -27.36
C THR A 310 -0.98 -15.04 -28.74
N GLY A 311 0.16 -15.59 -29.12
CA GLY A 311 0.32 -16.41 -30.32
C GLY A 311 1.54 -17.33 -30.21
N ARG A 312 1.74 -18.18 -31.21
CA ARG A 312 2.97 -18.98 -31.33
C ARG A 312 4.06 -18.13 -31.98
N ASN A 313 5.16 -17.90 -31.28
CA ASN A 313 6.31 -17.16 -31.81
C ASN A 313 7.06 -18.01 -32.86
N GLN A 314 8.05 -17.42 -33.53
CA GLN A 314 8.87 -18.11 -34.56
C GLN A 314 9.69 -19.28 -34.01
N ARG A 315 9.81 -19.39 -32.68
CA ARG A 315 10.43 -20.51 -31.96
C ARG A 315 9.41 -21.59 -31.56
N GLY A 316 8.13 -21.44 -31.91
CA GLY A 316 7.05 -22.39 -31.60
C GLY A 316 6.43 -22.25 -30.20
N PHE A 317 6.85 -21.27 -29.41
CA PHE A 317 6.41 -21.06 -28.03
C PHE A 317 5.20 -20.12 -27.93
N LEU A 318 4.34 -20.31 -26.93
CA LEU A 318 3.17 -19.44 -26.71
C LEU A 318 3.63 -18.17 -26.00
N GLN A 319 3.41 -17.00 -26.58
CA GLN A 319 3.97 -15.74 -26.08
C GLN A 319 2.97 -14.60 -26.23
N PHE A 320 2.96 -13.65 -25.30
CA PHE A 320 2.25 -12.37 -25.49
C PHE A 320 2.85 -11.56 -26.64
N LYS A 321 1.98 -10.92 -27.41
CA LYS A 321 2.37 -10.22 -28.64
C LYS A 321 2.82 -8.78 -28.40
N SER A 322 2.44 -8.17 -27.29
CA SER A 322 2.62 -6.74 -27.05
C SER A 322 2.58 -6.40 -25.56
N THR A 323 3.32 -5.38 -25.15
CA THR A 323 3.15 -4.73 -23.84
C THR A 323 1.98 -3.77 -23.82
N TYR A 324 1.31 -3.49 -24.95
CA TYR A 324 0.18 -2.55 -25.03
C TYR A 324 -1.02 -3.25 -25.66
N PHE A 325 -2.09 -3.44 -24.90
CA PHE A 325 -3.29 -4.10 -25.39
C PHE A 325 -4.54 -3.75 -24.58
N THR A 326 -5.68 -4.12 -25.13
CA THR A 326 -7.02 -3.90 -24.57
C THR A 326 -7.86 -5.15 -24.77
N ALA A 327 -9.11 -5.13 -24.32
CA ALA A 327 -10.10 -6.16 -24.65
C ALA A 327 -10.32 -6.34 -26.18
N ASP A 328 -10.01 -5.32 -27.00
CA ASP A 328 -10.40 -5.27 -28.41
C ASP A 328 -9.25 -5.36 -29.40
N ARG A 329 -8.05 -4.92 -28.99
CA ARG A 329 -6.90 -4.81 -29.87
C ARG A 329 -5.58 -4.87 -29.13
N ILE A 330 -4.54 -5.21 -29.87
CA ILE A 330 -3.13 -5.14 -29.46
C ILE A 330 -2.43 -4.05 -30.27
N GLU A 331 -1.42 -3.40 -29.68
CA GLU A 331 -0.49 -2.54 -30.41
C GLU A 331 0.53 -3.39 -31.17
N THR A 332 0.74 -3.08 -32.45
CA THR A 332 1.61 -3.84 -33.35
C THR A 332 2.96 -3.18 -33.59
N ASN A 333 3.22 -2.00 -33.03
CA ASN A 333 4.54 -1.37 -33.07
C ASN A 333 5.62 -2.34 -32.55
N PRO A 334 6.65 -2.69 -33.35
CA PRO A 334 7.70 -3.61 -32.95
C PRO A 334 8.41 -3.22 -31.65
N GLN A 335 8.55 -1.92 -31.37
CA GLN A 335 9.16 -1.44 -30.13
C GLN A 335 8.40 -1.90 -28.88
N ARG A 336 7.09 -2.10 -28.99
CA ARG A 336 6.19 -2.55 -27.91
C ARG A 336 5.87 -4.03 -27.98
N ALA A 337 6.35 -4.74 -29.01
CA ALA A 337 6.03 -6.14 -29.25
C ALA A 337 6.86 -7.06 -28.32
N CYS A 338 6.52 -7.09 -27.02
CA CYS A 338 7.22 -7.90 -26.03
C CYS A 338 6.26 -8.60 -25.08
N ASP A 339 6.62 -9.81 -24.67
CA ASP A 339 6.15 -10.46 -23.45
C ASP A 339 7.12 -10.10 -22.32
N THR A 340 6.63 -9.76 -21.14
CA THR A 340 7.44 -9.21 -20.03
C THR A 340 7.07 -9.88 -18.72
N VAL A 341 7.97 -9.79 -17.74
CA VAL A 341 7.74 -10.31 -16.38
C VAL A 341 6.54 -9.67 -15.66
N TYR A 342 5.97 -8.59 -16.20
CA TYR A 342 4.73 -7.94 -15.74
C TYR A 342 3.45 -8.62 -16.23
N HIS A 343 3.49 -9.41 -17.31
CA HIS A 343 2.30 -10.03 -17.89
C HIS A 343 1.52 -10.98 -16.97
N PRO A 344 2.08 -11.61 -15.92
CA PRO A 344 1.27 -12.34 -14.95
C PRO A 344 0.18 -11.48 -14.32
N ARG A 345 0.37 -10.16 -14.26
CA ARG A 345 -0.60 -9.19 -13.72
C ARG A 345 -1.92 -9.18 -14.49
N VAL A 346 -1.90 -9.33 -15.83
CA VAL A 346 -3.14 -9.29 -16.64
C VAL A 346 -4.03 -10.52 -16.45
N VAL A 347 -3.45 -11.61 -15.97
CA VAL A 347 -4.15 -12.87 -15.69
C VAL A 347 -4.16 -13.19 -14.19
N GLN A 348 -3.84 -12.23 -13.32
CA GLN A 348 -3.71 -12.46 -11.88
C GLN A 348 -4.96 -13.11 -11.25
N PRO A 349 -6.21 -12.64 -11.53
CA PRO A 349 -7.40 -13.32 -11.02
C PRO A 349 -7.54 -14.77 -11.53
N ALA A 350 -7.17 -15.03 -12.79
CA ALA A 350 -7.20 -16.36 -13.38
C ALA A 350 -6.16 -17.31 -12.76
N LEU A 351 -4.98 -16.79 -12.40
CA LEU A 351 -3.95 -17.56 -11.69
C LEU A 351 -4.45 -18.00 -10.31
N LEU A 352 -5.14 -17.11 -9.58
CA LEU A 352 -5.76 -17.46 -8.30
C LEU A 352 -6.89 -18.48 -8.46
N TYR A 353 -7.75 -18.30 -9.47
CA TYR A 353 -8.79 -19.28 -9.80
C TYR A 353 -8.18 -20.65 -10.10
N TRP A 354 -7.17 -20.70 -10.98
CA TRP A 354 -6.47 -21.93 -11.36
C TRP A 354 -5.89 -22.67 -10.15
N GLN A 355 -5.21 -21.94 -9.25
CA GLN A 355 -4.64 -22.54 -8.03
C GLN A 355 -5.71 -23.25 -7.19
N ARG A 356 -6.91 -22.66 -7.09
CA ARG A 356 -7.97 -23.17 -6.22
C ARG A 356 -8.72 -24.34 -6.84
N THR A 357 -8.93 -24.32 -8.15
CA THR A 357 -9.80 -25.27 -8.84
C THR A 357 -9.06 -26.40 -9.55
N GLY A 358 -7.79 -26.21 -9.92
CA GLY A 358 -7.08 -27.18 -10.75
C GLY A 358 -7.58 -27.24 -12.19
N ASP A 359 -8.24 -26.18 -12.68
CA ASP A 359 -8.83 -26.14 -14.02
C ASP A 359 -7.85 -26.63 -15.11
N GLU A 360 -8.26 -27.65 -15.86
CA GLU A 360 -7.40 -28.31 -16.86
C GLU A 360 -7.10 -27.43 -18.08
N ARG A 361 -8.04 -26.55 -18.48
CA ARG A 361 -7.83 -25.60 -19.58
C ARG A 361 -6.73 -24.62 -19.17
N LEU A 362 -6.80 -24.08 -17.97
CA LEU A 362 -5.78 -23.18 -17.42
C LEU A 362 -4.45 -23.89 -17.22
N THR A 363 -4.47 -25.16 -16.79
CA THR A 363 -3.27 -25.99 -16.68
C THR A 363 -2.54 -26.11 -18.00
N ARG A 364 -3.25 -26.37 -19.11
CA ARG A 364 -2.64 -26.44 -20.45
C ARG A 364 -2.13 -25.07 -20.93
N LEU A 365 -2.93 -24.03 -20.77
CA LEU A 365 -2.61 -22.68 -21.27
C LEU A 365 -1.38 -22.09 -20.57
N PHE A 366 -1.39 -22.05 -19.24
CA PHE A 366 -0.30 -21.46 -18.47
C PHE A 366 0.98 -22.28 -18.52
N ALA A 367 0.89 -23.61 -18.55
CA ALA A 367 2.05 -24.46 -18.81
C ALA A 367 2.71 -24.14 -20.16
N ALA A 368 1.91 -24.04 -21.24
CA ALA A 368 2.41 -23.71 -22.57
C ALA A 368 3.05 -22.31 -22.65
N TRP A 369 2.54 -21.35 -21.88
CA TRP A 369 3.14 -20.02 -21.78
C TRP A 369 4.43 -20.02 -20.94
N MET A 370 4.45 -20.72 -19.80
CA MET A 370 5.64 -20.81 -18.95
C MET A 370 6.80 -21.57 -19.62
N ASP A 371 6.51 -22.47 -20.56
CA ASP A 371 7.54 -23.11 -21.39
C ASP A 371 8.41 -22.09 -22.14
N THR A 372 7.81 -20.99 -22.60
CA THR A 372 8.50 -19.85 -23.22
C THR A 372 9.51 -19.22 -22.27
N TRP A 373 9.11 -19.02 -21.01
CA TRP A 373 9.94 -18.39 -19.99
C TRP A 373 11.05 -19.29 -19.46
N VAL A 374 10.81 -20.61 -19.37
CA VAL A 374 11.84 -21.60 -19.05
C VAL A 374 12.91 -21.64 -20.15
N ASP A 375 12.50 -21.69 -21.43
CA ASP A 375 13.43 -21.61 -22.57
C ASP A 375 14.23 -20.29 -22.54
N ALA A 376 13.55 -19.16 -22.39
CA ALA A 376 14.19 -17.85 -22.40
C ALA A 376 15.17 -17.66 -21.23
N ALA A 377 14.86 -18.20 -20.05
CA ALA A 377 15.78 -18.19 -18.92
C ALA A 377 17.06 -19.00 -19.21
N ALA A 378 16.95 -20.15 -19.87
CA ALA A 378 18.10 -21.02 -20.16
C ALA A 378 19.07 -20.43 -21.21
N ARG A 379 18.57 -19.66 -22.17
CA ARG A 379 19.38 -19.09 -23.27
C ARG A 379 20.35 -18.00 -22.81
N THR A 380 21.44 -17.81 -23.55
CA THR A 380 22.52 -16.83 -23.28
C THR A 380 22.62 -15.70 -24.33
N GLU A 381 21.60 -15.56 -25.17
CA GLU A 381 21.57 -14.55 -26.22
C GLU A 381 21.80 -13.14 -25.67
N ARG A 382 22.53 -12.33 -26.44
CA ARG A 382 22.78 -10.91 -26.15
C ARG A 382 23.49 -10.65 -24.80
N GLY A 383 24.29 -11.62 -24.35
CA GLY A 383 25.06 -11.49 -23.11
C GLY A 383 24.25 -11.72 -21.82
N LYS A 384 23.01 -12.22 -21.92
CA LYS A 384 22.25 -12.64 -20.74
C LYS A 384 22.91 -13.86 -20.10
N PRO A 385 23.15 -13.87 -18.77
CA PRO A 385 23.62 -15.07 -18.10
C PRO A 385 22.59 -16.22 -18.21
N ALA A 386 23.09 -17.45 -18.34
CA ALA A 386 22.24 -18.64 -18.36
C ALA A 386 21.49 -18.78 -17.03
N GLY A 387 20.20 -19.12 -17.09
CA GLY A 387 19.35 -19.33 -15.93
C GLY A 387 18.83 -18.06 -15.25
N ILE A 388 19.23 -16.87 -15.71
CA ILE A 388 18.58 -15.61 -15.35
C ILE A 388 17.32 -15.41 -16.22
N ILE A 389 16.18 -15.16 -15.58
CA ILE A 389 14.95 -14.76 -16.27
C ILE A 389 15.17 -13.37 -16.90
N PRO A 390 14.95 -13.20 -18.22
CA PRO A 390 15.02 -11.87 -18.83
C PRO A 390 13.85 -11.00 -18.40
N THR A 391 13.97 -9.68 -18.53
CA THR A 391 12.82 -8.78 -18.28
C THR A 391 11.76 -8.85 -19.39
N ALA A 392 12.18 -9.19 -20.62
CA ALA A 392 11.31 -9.26 -21.78
C ALA A 392 11.74 -10.33 -22.79
N ILE A 393 10.80 -10.76 -23.63
CA ILE A 393 10.98 -11.61 -24.81
C ILE A 393 10.28 -10.92 -25.98
N HIS A 394 11.02 -10.62 -27.05
CA HIS A 394 10.50 -9.89 -28.20
C HIS A 394 9.60 -10.79 -29.09
N TRP A 395 8.58 -10.20 -29.68
CA TRP A 395 7.61 -10.84 -30.57
C TRP A 395 7.77 -10.32 -32.01
N PRO A 396 7.66 -11.17 -33.06
CA PRO A 396 7.39 -12.61 -33.02
C PRO A 396 8.63 -13.49 -32.99
N ASP A 397 9.85 -12.94 -33.00
CA ASP A 397 11.07 -13.73 -33.16
C ASP A 397 11.48 -14.54 -31.91
N GLY A 398 10.92 -14.21 -30.74
CA GLY A 398 11.21 -14.89 -29.48
C GLY A 398 12.61 -14.59 -28.93
N LYS A 399 13.27 -13.52 -29.41
CA LYS A 399 14.60 -13.10 -28.92
C LYS A 399 14.52 -12.53 -27.51
N ILE A 400 15.62 -12.66 -26.78
CA ILE A 400 15.76 -12.09 -25.43
C ILE A 400 15.76 -10.56 -25.47
N GLY A 401 15.04 -9.92 -24.54
CA GLY A 401 14.94 -8.47 -24.41
C GLY A 401 13.92 -7.83 -25.35
N GLY A 402 14.03 -6.52 -25.56
CA GLY A 402 13.31 -5.77 -26.58
C GLY A 402 14.25 -5.32 -27.71
N LEU A 403 13.89 -4.26 -28.43
CA LEU A 403 14.73 -3.73 -29.52
C LEU A 403 15.91 -2.86 -29.05
N GLY A 404 15.92 -2.39 -27.80
CA GLY A 404 17.07 -1.64 -27.24
C GLY A 404 18.30 -2.52 -27.07
N ASP A 405 19.52 -1.97 -27.08
CA ASP A 405 20.79 -2.73 -27.16
C ASP A 405 21.01 -3.76 -26.04
N ASN A 406 20.49 -3.48 -24.85
CA ASN A 406 20.72 -4.25 -23.64
C ASN A 406 19.53 -5.15 -23.31
N TRP A 407 19.77 -6.44 -23.01
CA TRP A 407 18.68 -7.37 -22.68
C TRP A 407 17.90 -7.01 -21.41
N TRP A 408 18.54 -6.28 -20.49
CA TRP A 408 17.97 -5.83 -19.22
C TRP A 408 17.19 -4.51 -19.31
N ASP A 409 17.18 -3.88 -20.50
CA ASP A 409 16.43 -2.66 -20.82
C ASP A 409 15.73 -2.83 -22.17
N PRO A 410 14.46 -3.28 -22.20
CA PRO A 410 13.77 -3.55 -23.44
C PRO A 410 13.37 -2.28 -24.21
N ARG A 411 13.37 -1.10 -23.54
CA ARG A 411 12.94 0.20 -24.10
C ARG A 411 11.56 0.17 -24.78
N ASN A 412 10.65 -0.65 -24.27
CA ASN A 412 9.33 -0.91 -24.86
C ASN A 412 8.19 -0.12 -24.20
N HIS A 413 8.51 0.95 -23.46
CA HIS A 413 7.55 1.79 -22.75
C HIS A 413 8.02 3.25 -22.63
N GLY A 414 7.10 4.16 -22.32
CA GLY A 414 7.38 5.60 -22.21
C GLY A 414 7.77 6.08 -20.81
N GLU A 415 7.40 5.35 -19.76
CA GLU A 415 7.83 5.65 -18.39
C GLU A 415 9.33 5.35 -18.21
N TYR A 416 9.98 5.99 -17.23
CA TYR A 416 11.36 5.65 -16.90
C TYR A 416 11.36 4.50 -15.89
N THR A 417 11.99 3.37 -16.23
CA THR A 417 12.29 2.20 -15.36
C THR A 417 11.32 1.02 -15.25
N LEU A 418 10.05 1.14 -15.63
CA LEU A 418 9.01 0.11 -15.43
C LEU A 418 9.43 -1.32 -15.80
N TYR A 419 10.08 -1.52 -16.96
CA TYR A 419 10.52 -2.85 -17.42
C TYR A 419 12.04 -3.06 -17.36
N LEU A 420 12.77 -2.26 -16.58
CA LEU A 420 14.19 -2.49 -16.33
C LEU A 420 14.39 -3.68 -15.38
N TYR A 421 15.43 -4.47 -15.60
CA TYR A 421 15.76 -5.56 -14.67
C TYR A 421 16.09 -5.04 -13.25
N PRO A 422 15.56 -5.66 -12.17
CA PRO A 422 14.70 -6.85 -12.11
C PRO A 422 13.23 -6.53 -11.79
N SER A 423 12.67 -5.46 -12.36
CA SER A 423 11.31 -4.99 -12.07
C SER A 423 10.28 -6.13 -12.21
N ALA A 424 9.34 -6.22 -11.25
CA ALA A 424 8.27 -7.22 -11.17
C ALA A 424 8.69 -8.70 -11.36
N MET A 425 9.95 -9.03 -11.10
CA MET A 425 10.46 -10.40 -11.21
C MET A 425 9.73 -11.38 -10.27
N ASP A 426 9.21 -10.88 -9.16
CA ASP A 426 8.41 -11.64 -8.21
C ASP A 426 7.14 -12.20 -8.87
N LEU A 427 6.46 -11.44 -9.73
CA LEU A 427 5.25 -11.89 -10.43
C LEU A 427 5.52 -13.14 -11.26
N MET A 428 6.58 -13.10 -12.07
CA MET A 428 6.97 -14.21 -12.95
C MET A 428 7.46 -15.42 -12.14
N THR A 429 8.29 -15.20 -11.11
CA THR A 429 8.82 -16.32 -10.30
C THR A 429 7.72 -17.04 -9.51
N HIS A 430 6.74 -16.33 -8.96
CA HIS A 430 5.59 -16.98 -8.31
C HIS A 430 4.71 -17.73 -9.32
N THR A 431 4.57 -17.22 -10.55
CA THR A 431 3.80 -17.89 -11.61
C THR A 431 4.48 -19.18 -12.09
N LEU A 432 5.82 -19.17 -12.21
CA LEU A 432 6.61 -20.38 -12.48
C LEU A 432 6.47 -21.41 -11.36
N LEU A 433 6.52 -20.97 -10.09
CA LEU A 433 6.35 -21.87 -8.95
C LEU A 433 4.92 -22.45 -8.90
N LEU A 434 3.89 -21.62 -9.12
CA LEU A 434 2.51 -22.08 -9.24
C LEU A 434 2.39 -23.13 -10.35
N THR A 435 2.99 -22.88 -11.51
CA THR A 435 2.97 -23.83 -12.63
C THR A 435 3.68 -25.13 -12.28
N CYS A 436 4.81 -25.08 -11.55
CA CYS A 436 5.46 -26.27 -11.01
C CYS A 436 4.52 -27.05 -10.08
N HIS A 437 3.83 -26.36 -9.17
CA HIS A 437 2.90 -26.98 -8.22
C HIS A 437 1.71 -27.65 -8.94
N MET A 438 1.07 -26.94 -9.88
CA MET A 438 -0.12 -27.42 -10.57
C MET A 438 0.16 -28.55 -11.56
N THR A 439 1.37 -28.61 -12.14
CA THR A 439 1.71 -29.60 -13.17
C THR A 439 2.58 -30.75 -12.67
N GLY A 440 3.21 -30.60 -11.50
CA GLY A 440 4.23 -31.51 -10.98
C GLY A 440 5.56 -31.51 -11.78
N LYS A 441 5.72 -30.64 -12.79
CA LYS A 441 6.89 -30.68 -13.68
C LYS A 441 8.03 -29.80 -13.13
N ALA A 442 9.15 -30.45 -12.78
CA ALA A 442 10.32 -29.79 -12.19
C ALA A 442 10.98 -28.72 -13.08
N LYS A 443 10.78 -28.74 -14.40
CA LYS A 443 11.37 -27.75 -15.33
C LYS A 443 11.01 -26.30 -14.99
N TYR A 444 9.82 -26.05 -14.46
CA TYR A 444 9.38 -24.69 -14.10
C TYR A 444 10.11 -24.13 -12.87
N LEU A 445 10.72 -25.01 -12.05
CA LEU A 445 11.54 -24.60 -10.91
C LEU A 445 12.99 -24.28 -11.31
N ALA A 446 13.44 -24.68 -12.51
CA ALA A 446 14.83 -24.52 -12.94
C ALA A 446 15.31 -23.05 -12.96
N PRO A 447 14.54 -22.07 -13.47
CA PRO A 447 14.96 -20.67 -13.40
C PRO A 447 15.12 -20.16 -11.96
N ILE A 448 14.21 -20.55 -11.06
CA ILE A 448 14.25 -20.16 -9.64
C ILE A 448 15.49 -20.75 -8.97
N ARG A 449 15.78 -22.04 -9.19
CA ARG A 449 16.99 -22.72 -8.69
C ARG A 449 18.27 -22.02 -9.15
N SER A 450 18.36 -21.70 -10.44
CA SER A 450 19.54 -21.03 -10.98
C SER A 450 19.75 -19.65 -10.37
N MET A 451 18.70 -18.81 -10.35
CA MET A 451 18.79 -17.48 -9.75
C MET A 451 19.09 -17.52 -8.23
N ALA A 452 18.55 -18.49 -7.50
CA ALA A 452 18.86 -18.71 -6.08
C ALA A 452 20.34 -19.08 -5.88
N GLY A 453 20.88 -19.98 -6.69
CA GLY A 453 22.31 -20.35 -6.65
C GLY A 453 23.22 -19.16 -6.97
N ILE A 454 22.89 -18.38 -8.01
CA ILE A 454 23.62 -17.16 -8.40
C ILE A 454 23.60 -16.13 -7.27
N ARG A 455 22.42 -15.89 -6.64
CA ARG A 455 22.29 -14.98 -5.50
C ARG A 455 23.05 -15.48 -4.29
N LEU A 456 22.99 -16.77 -3.96
CA LEU A 456 23.72 -17.35 -2.83
C LEU A 456 25.24 -17.20 -3.01
N LYS A 457 25.76 -17.49 -4.20
CA LYS A 457 27.17 -17.26 -4.55
C LYS A 457 27.58 -15.80 -4.32
N TYR A 458 26.75 -14.85 -4.77
CA TYR A 458 26.99 -13.42 -4.52
C TYR A 458 26.96 -13.07 -3.03
N LEU A 459 26.02 -13.62 -2.26
CA LEU A 459 25.94 -13.36 -0.81
C LEU A 459 27.14 -13.94 -0.04
N ASN A 460 27.71 -15.04 -0.51
CA ASN A 460 28.90 -15.67 0.07
C ASN A 460 30.20 -14.95 -0.31
N SER A 461 30.23 -14.28 -1.46
CA SER A 461 31.42 -13.63 -1.99
C SER A 461 31.05 -12.34 -2.72
N ARG A 462 30.67 -11.32 -1.94
CA ARG A 462 30.26 -10.01 -2.49
C ARG A 462 31.47 -9.31 -3.12
N PRO A 463 31.39 -8.89 -4.40
CA PRO A 463 32.43 -8.10 -5.03
C PRO A 463 32.68 -6.78 -4.27
N GLN A 464 33.93 -6.30 -4.30
CA GLN A 464 34.29 -5.01 -3.68
C GLN A 464 33.81 -3.81 -4.50
N THR A 465 33.75 -3.97 -5.82
CA THR A 465 33.27 -2.95 -6.76
C THR A 465 31.86 -3.26 -7.22
N GLN A 466 31.15 -2.21 -7.66
CA GLN A 466 29.82 -2.38 -8.24
C GLN A 466 29.93 -3.18 -9.54
N PRO A 467 29.22 -4.32 -9.68
CA PRO A 467 29.28 -5.12 -10.89
C PRO A 467 28.69 -4.41 -12.11
N ASP A 468 29.23 -4.70 -13.30
CA ASP A 468 28.77 -4.10 -14.55
C ASP A 468 27.36 -4.58 -14.94
N PRO A 469 26.48 -3.69 -15.44
CA PRO A 469 25.13 -4.06 -15.87
C PRO A 469 25.09 -5.27 -16.82
N GLY A 470 24.10 -6.13 -16.61
CA GLY A 470 23.90 -7.34 -17.43
C GLY A 470 24.75 -8.55 -17.07
N THR A 471 25.79 -8.40 -16.25
CA THR A 471 26.61 -9.53 -15.79
C THR A 471 25.90 -10.38 -14.74
N GLU A 472 26.34 -11.63 -14.54
CA GLU A 472 25.80 -12.53 -13.49
C GLU A 472 25.87 -11.88 -12.11
N ALA A 473 27.01 -11.27 -11.76
CA ALA A 473 27.20 -10.60 -10.46
C ALA A 473 26.28 -9.39 -10.30
N TRP A 474 26.03 -8.62 -11.37
CA TRP A 474 25.08 -7.52 -11.33
C TRP A 474 23.64 -8.01 -11.16
N CYS A 475 23.25 -9.05 -11.90
CA CYS A 475 21.95 -9.70 -11.71
C CYS A 475 21.79 -10.17 -10.26
N ALA A 476 22.77 -10.93 -9.76
CA ALA A 476 22.81 -11.43 -8.39
C ALA A 476 22.64 -10.32 -7.36
N SER A 477 23.28 -9.16 -7.55
CA SER A 477 23.20 -8.03 -6.61
C SER A 477 21.78 -7.49 -6.43
N ARG A 478 20.90 -7.65 -7.43
CA ARG A 478 19.54 -7.11 -7.47
C ARG A 478 18.44 -8.13 -7.15
N LEU A 479 18.78 -9.40 -6.96
CA LEU A 479 17.83 -10.50 -6.73
C LEU A 479 17.38 -10.67 -5.25
N GLY A 480 17.40 -9.61 -4.44
CA GLY A 480 17.03 -9.70 -3.01
C GLY A 480 15.56 -10.09 -2.75
N GLY A 481 14.69 -10.00 -3.75
CA GLY A 481 13.28 -10.40 -3.65
C GLY A 481 12.99 -11.90 -3.78
N LEU A 482 13.99 -12.75 -4.09
CA LEU A 482 13.76 -14.19 -4.33
C LEU A 482 13.33 -14.98 -3.08
N SER A 483 13.56 -14.45 -1.88
CA SER A 483 13.27 -15.18 -0.64
C SER A 483 11.80 -15.51 -0.46
N SER A 484 10.89 -14.70 -0.99
CA SER A 484 9.44 -14.95 -0.88
C SER A 484 9.03 -16.22 -1.64
N VAL A 485 9.41 -16.35 -2.91
CA VAL A 485 9.05 -17.52 -3.75
C VAL A 485 9.75 -18.79 -3.26
N ILE A 486 11.02 -18.70 -2.88
CA ILE A 486 11.80 -19.84 -2.37
C ILE A 486 11.18 -20.38 -1.08
N THR A 487 10.64 -19.50 -0.24
CA THR A 487 10.04 -19.97 1.03
C THR A 487 8.66 -20.57 0.83
N LYS A 488 7.88 -20.07 -0.13
CA LYS A 488 6.66 -20.78 -0.55
C LYS A 488 7.00 -22.20 -0.98
N TYR A 489 8.04 -22.39 -1.80
CA TYR A 489 8.51 -23.73 -2.17
C TYR A 489 8.92 -24.58 -0.95
N ARG A 490 9.71 -24.01 -0.01
CA ARG A 490 10.14 -24.68 1.22
C ARG A 490 8.97 -25.16 2.09
N PHE A 491 7.93 -24.34 2.22
CA PHE A 491 6.73 -24.66 3.04
C PHE A 491 5.83 -25.68 2.36
N LEU A 492 5.70 -25.61 1.03
CA LEU A 492 4.87 -26.55 0.27
C LEU A 492 5.46 -27.95 0.23
N THR A 493 6.77 -28.06 0.06
CA THR A 493 7.42 -29.35 -0.25
C THR A 493 8.16 -29.96 0.92
N GLY A 494 8.49 -29.16 1.95
CA GLY A 494 9.40 -29.60 3.00
C GLY A 494 10.87 -29.71 2.55
N ASN A 495 11.18 -29.44 1.28
CA ASN A 495 12.52 -29.62 0.72
C ASN A 495 13.49 -28.53 1.20
N THR A 496 14.61 -28.95 1.78
CA THR A 496 15.64 -28.11 2.41
C THR A 496 16.69 -27.57 1.44
N GLU A 497 16.57 -27.81 0.12
CA GLU A 497 17.61 -27.46 -0.88
C GLU A 497 18.03 -25.98 -0.88
N PHE A 498 17.18 -25.08 -0.37
CA PHE A 498 17.46 -23.64 -0.29
C PHE A 498 17.72 -23.12 1.13
N ASP A 499 17.86 -23.99 2.13
CA ASP A 499 17.97 -23.57 3.54
C ASP A 499 19.21 -22.67 3.76
N ASP A 500 20.34 -22.93 3.09
CA ASP A 500 21.54 -22.05 3.12
C ASP A 500 21.27 -20.63 2.61
N PHE A 501 20.47 -20.53 1.53
CA PHE A 501 20.03 -19.25 0.99
C PHE A 501 19.07 -18.55 1.95
N LEU A 502 18.08 -19.29 2.45
CA LEU A 502 17.08 -18.78 3.38
C LEU A 502 17.72 -18.28 4.68
N GLY A 503 18.74 -18.97 5.20
CA GLY A 503 19.52 -18.54 6.37
C GLY A 503 20.08 -17.11 6.25
N LYS A 504 20.25 -16.58 5.04
CA LYS A 504 20.78 -15.23 4.78
C LYS A 504 19.70 -14.18 4.54
N GLU A 505 18.57 -14.53 3.90
CA GLU A 505 17.58 -13.54 3.42
C GLU A 505 16.13 -13.77 3.91
N MET A 506 15.89 -14.68 4.87
CA MET A 506 14.56 -14.89 5.44
C MET A 506 13.99 -13.66 6.14
N SER A 507 12.69 -13.40 5.94
CA SER A 507 11.94 -12.42 6.72
C SER A 507 11.80 -12.86 8.19
N PRO A 508 11.51 -11.93 9.12
CA PRO A 508 11.31 -12.24 10.53
C PRO A 508 10.25 -13.33 10.81
N TYR A 509 9.12 -13.30 10.09
CA TYR A 509 8.08 -14.32 10.24
C TYR A 509 8.54 -15.70 9.77
N MET A 510 9.36 -15.75 8.72
CA MET A 510 9.84 -17.01 8.14
C MET A 510 10.89 -17.66 9.04
N ARG A 511 11.79 -16.85 9.64
CA ARG A 511 12.73 -17.32 10.68
C ARG A 511 11.97 -17.91 11.87
N PHE A 512 10.90 -17.25 12.31
CA PHE A 512 10.03 -17.80 13.35
C PHE A 512 9.42 -19.15 12.95
N ARG A 513 8.86 -19.25 11.74
CA ARG A 513 8.20 -20.48 11.26
C ARG A 513 9.16 -21.66 11.07
N LEU A 514 10.40 -21.43 10.63
CA LEU A 514 11.38 -22.49 10.37
C LEU A 514 12.26 -22.83 11.58
N HIS A 515 12.56 -21.85 12.45
CA HIS A 515 13.55 -22.01 13.52
C HIS A 515 13.02 -21.68 14.92
N GLY A 516 11.79 -21.18 15.04
CA GLY A 516 11.22 -20.76 16.32
C GLY A 516 11.72 -19.41 16.83
N ASP A 517 12.45 -18.66 16.00
CA ASP A 517 13.08 -17.37 16.35
C ASP A 517 12.04 -16.26 16.61
N ARG A 518 11.58 -16.14 17.86
CA ARG A 518 10.58 -15.13 18.25
C ARG A 518 11.14 -13.70 18.31
N GLY A 519 12.40 -13.52 18.68
CA GLY A 519 13.00 -12.20 18.90
C GLY A 519 12.88 -11.27 17.67
N PRO A 520 13.37 -11.70 16.48
CA PRO A 520 13.23 -10.92 15.25
C PRO A 520 11.77 -10.64 14.88
N LEU A 521 10.87 -11.62 15.07
CA LEU A 521 9.43 -11.45 14.82
C LEU A 521 8.82 -10.37 15.72
N VAL A 522 9.05 -10.44 17.03
CA VAL A 522 8.57 -9.46 18.03
C VAL A 522 9.09 -8.07 17.69
N SER A 523 10.38 -7.95 17.36
CA SER A 523 10.97 -6.66 16.97
C SER A 523 10.31 -6.08 15.72
N ALA A 524 10.05 -6.91 14.70
CA ALA A 524 9.44 -6.48 13.45
C ALA A 524 7.97 -6.05 13.63
N VAL A 525 7.18 -6.79 14.41
CA VAL A 525 5.77 -6.42 14.68
C VAL A 525 5.69 -5.16 15.55
N ARG A 526 6.63 -4.97 16.48
CA ARG A 526 6.77 -3.71 17.24
C ARG A 526 7.04 -2.52 16.33
N GLN A 527 8.02 -2.63 15.41
CA GLN A 527 8.32 -1.56 14.46
C GLN A 527 7.12 -1.23 13.57
N ASN A 528 6.35 -2.24 13.15
CA ASN A 528 5.12 -2.03 12.40
C ASN A 528 4.06 -1.28 13.23
N ALA A 529 3.85 -1.66 14.50
CA ALA A 529 2.94 -0.97 15.40
C ALA A 529 3.39 0.48 15.65
N GLU A 530 4.69 0.71 15.87
CA GLU A 530 5.30 2.04 16.02
C GLU A 530 5.11 2.91 14.78
N ALA A 531 5.25 2.35 13.58
CA ALA A 531 5.04 3.07 12.32
C ALA A 531 3.61 3.60 12.18
N LEU A 532 2.61 2.80 12.55
CA LEU A 532 1.19 3.15 12.47
C LEU A 532 0.72 4.00 13.66
N ARG A 533 1.52 4.06 14.75
CA ARG A 533 1.16 4.77 15.99
C ARG A 533 1.17 6.28 15.85
N ILE A 534 2.03 6.80 14.99
CA ILE A 534 2.26 8.23 14.77
C ILE A 534 1.71 8.65 13.42
N ASN A 535 1.55 9.97 13.21
CA ASN A 535 1.25 10.55 11.90
C ASN A 535 -0.02 9.98 11.24
N PHE A 536 -1.08 9.74 12.02
CA PHE A 536 -2.36 9.23 11.50
C PHE A 536 -2.87 10.09 10.34
N GLU A 537 -2.69 11.41 10.43
CA GLU A 537 -3.03 12.37 9.38
C GLU A 537 -2.28 12.09 8.05
N GLY A 538 -1.02 11.64 8.14
CA GLY A 538 -0.19 11.26 7.00
C GLY A 538 -0.69 10.03 6.23
N TYR A 539 -1.51 9.18 6.86
CA TYR A 539 -2.18 8.04 6.24
C TYR A 539 -3.65 8.32 5.85
N THR A 540 -4.16 9.51 6.20
CA THR A 540 -5.58 9.85 6.07
C THR A 540 -5.78 11.22 5.43
N SER A 541 -6.02 12.27 6.24
CA SER A 541 -6.45 13.60 5.79
C SER A 541 -5.46 14.28 4.85
N GLU A 542 -4.17 13.95 4.94
CA GLU A 542 -3.12 14.55 4.11
C GLU A 542 -3.02 13.91 2.72
N VAL A 543 -3.37 12.63 2.56
CA VAL A 543 -3.13 11.85 1.34
C VAL A 543 -3.87 12.39 0.13
N ARG A 544 -3.16 12.55 -1.00
CA ARG A 544 -3.75 13.03 -2.26
C ARG A 544 -3.69 12.03 -3.42
N TYR A 545 -2.93 10.94 -3.28
CA TYR A 545 -2.86 9.82 -4.23
C TYR A 545 -3.06 8.53 -3.44
N THR A 546 -4.13 7.80 -3.74
CA THR A 546 -4.70 6.73 -2.89
C THR A 546 -3.92 5.42 -2.95
N ASP A 547 -3.14 5.23 -3.99
CA ASP A 547 -2.11 4.19 -4.10
C ASP A 547 -0.87 4.46 -3.21
N ARG A 548 -0.76 5.65 -2.59
CA ARG A 548 0.37 6.04 -1.72
C ARG A 548 -0.01 6.18 -0.24
N VAL A 549 -1.15 5.66 0.20
CA VAL A 549 -1.68 5.85 1.56
C VAL A 549 -0.63 5.59 2.65
N LEU A 550 0.10 4.48 2.60
CA LEU A 550 1.10 4.12 3.61
C LEU A 550 2.52 4.66 3.34
N ARG A 551 2.68 5.54 2.35
CA ARG A 551 3.99 5.98 1.87
C ARG A 551 4.56 7.20 2.60
N PHE A 552 3.77 7.89 3.43
CA PHE A 552 4.20 9.09 4.14
C PHE A 552 5.54 8.96 4.90
N PRO A 553 5.84 7.85 5.61
CA PRO A 553 7.13 7.65 6.28
C PRO A 553 8.35 7.73 5.36
N SER A 554 8.19 7.43 4.06
CA SER A 554 9.29 7.46 3.10
C SER A 554 9.94 8.83 2.96
N LEU A 555 9.22 9.91 3.30
CA LEU A 555 9.73 11.29 3.33
C LEU A 555 10.91 11.47 4.30
N PHE A 556 11.06 10.58 5.28
CA PHE A 556 12.08 10.66 6.33
C PHE A 556 13.12 9.54 6.25
N SER A 557 13.14 8.81 5.13
CA SER A 557 13.99 7.63 4.93
C SER A 557 15.06 7.88 3.85
N GLY A 558 16.16 7.12 3.90
CA GLY A 558 17.23 7.20 2.90
C GLY A 558 18.14 8.43 3.05
N GLY A 559 18.92 8.73 2.00
CA GLY A 559 19.88 9.84 1.97
C GLY A 559 19.29 11.19 1.57
N ASP A 560 18.21 11.19 0.78
CA ASP A 560 17.51 12.41 0.35
C ASP A 560 16.20 12.54 1.13
N ARG A 561 16.26 13.01 2.38
CA ARG A 561 15.09 13.18 3.27
C ARG A 561 14.47 14.57 3.12
N LEU A 562 13.16 14.68 3.33
CA LEU A 562 12.46 15.97 3.39
C LEU A 562 12.94 16.82 4.56
N ALA A 563 13.04 16.21 5.74
CA ALA A 563 13.53 16.80 6.97
C ALA A 563 14.17 15.72 7.84
N GLU A 564 15.09 16.12 8.72
CA GLU A 564 15.63 15.20 9.72
C GLU A 564 14.58 14.93 10.80
N PRO A 565 14.21 13.65 11.02
CA PRO A 565 13.17 13.34 11.97
C PRO A 565 13.71 13.45 13.41
N ALA A 566 12.89 13.99 14.31
CA ALA A 566 13.21 14.16 15.73
C ALA A 566 13.33 12.81 16.49
N GLY A 567 12.95 11.71 15.85
CA GLY A 567 13.09 10.35 16.35
C GLY A 567 12.93 9.35 15.20
N THR A 568 13.09 8.06 15.47
CA THR A 568 12.96 7.03 14.44
C THR A 568 11.53 6.95 13.91
N ILE A 569 11.39 7.03 12.58
CA ILE A 569 10.11 6.83 11.88
C ILE A 569 10.21 5.54 11.06
N HIS A 570 9.45 4.52 11.48
CA HIS A 570 9.39 3.23 10.79
C HIS A 570 8.39 3.29 9.62
N THR A 571 8.55 2.38 8.65
CA THR A 571 7.59 2.16 7.56
C THR A 571 6.65 1.00 7.93
N PRO A 572 5.32 1.15 7.79
CA PRO A 572 4.38 0.05 8.00
C PRO A 572 4.70 -1.14 7.09
N ASN A 573 4.53 -2.35 7.62
CA ASN A 573 4.67 -3.60 6.89
C ASN A 573 3.38 -4.44 7.04
N PRO A 574 2.31 -4.12 6.27
CA PRO A 574 1.07 -4.89 6.27
C PRO A 574 1.32 -6.37 5.94
N SER A 575 2.24 -6.69 5.05
CA SER A 575 2.56 -8.08 4.68
C SER A 575 2.99 -8.93 5.87
N LEU A 576 3.68 -8.35 6.87
CA LEU A 576 3.99 -9.04 8.12
C LEU A 576 2.73 -9.41 8.90
N LEU A 577 1.78 -8.48 9.06
CA LEU A 577 0.51 -8.74 9.74
C LEU A 577 -0.30 -9.81 9.01
N TYR A 578 -0.36 -9.74 7.67
CA TYR A 578 -1.00 -10.76 6.82
C TYR A 578 -0.35 -12.13 7.01
N SER A 579 0.98 -12.21 6.96
CA SER A 579 1.71 -13.48 7.11
C SER A 579 1.45 -14.11 8.48
N MET A 580 1.52 -13.31 9.55
CA MET A 580 1.22 -13.77 10.91
C MET A 580 -0.23 -14.27 11.05
N ALA A 581 -1.20 -13.54 10.50
CA ALA A 581 -2.61 -13.88 10.63
C ALA A 581 -3.01 -15.09 9.77
N THR A 582 -2.42 -15.27 8.58
CA THR A 582 -2.90 -16.26 7.60
C THR A 582 -2.00 -17.48 7.43
N GLY A 583 -0.73 -17.40 7.82
CA GLY A 583 0.24 -18.48 7.60
C GLY A 583 1.01 -18.42 6.29
N ASP A 584 0.65 -17.50 5.38
CA ASP A 584 1.32 -17.32 4.08
C ASP A 584 2.71 -16.68 4.29
N PRO A 585 3.83 -17.29 3.80
CA PRO A 585 5.15 -16.68 3.91
C PRO A 585 5.43 -15.57 2.88
N GLY A 586 4.40 -15.11 2.14
CA GLY A 586 4.52 -14.05 1.14
C GLY A 586 3.31 -13.12 1.09
N ALA A 587 2.82 -12.84 -0.13
CA ALA A 587 1.72 -11.91 -0.37
C ALA A 587 0.50 -12.62 -0.97
N ALA A 588 -0.66 -11.97 -0.81
CA ALA A 588 -1.96 -12.45 -1.29
C ALA A 588 -2.15 -12.40 -2.82
N GLY A 589 -1.27 -11.68 -3.54
CA GLY A 589 -1.45 -11.39 -4.96
C GLY A 589 -1.15 -12.56 -5.89
N TYR A 590 -0.06 -13.30 -5.64
CA TYR A 590 0.47 -14.32 -6.54
C TYR A 590 0.86 -15.58 -5.78
N PHE A 591 0.28 -16.71 -6.22
CA PHE A 591 0.38 -18.02 -5.58
C PHE A 591 0.18 -17.98 -4.05
N PRO A 592 -0.88 -17.34 -3.52
CA PRO A 592 -1.07 -17.17 -2.07
C PRO A 592 -1.18 -18.51 -1.35
N LEU A 593 -0.53 -18.63 -0.19
CA LEU A 593 -0.57 -19.82 0.68
C LEU A 593 -1.24 -19.50 2.02
N ASN A 594 -2.23 -18.60 2.02
CA ASN A 594 -3.01 -18.33 3.21
C ASN A 594 -3.74 -19.61 3.65
N ALA A 595 -3.41 -20.10 4.83
CA ALA A 595 -3.95 -21.34 5.37
C ALA A 595 -5.34 -21.17 5.98
N VAL A 596 -5.62 -19.96 6.46
CA VAL A 596 -6.82 -19.63 7.22
C VAL A 596 -7.30 -18.21 6.95
N ARG A 597 -8.62 -18.01 6.98
CA ARG A 597 -9.29 -16.73 7.18
C ARG A 597 -10.06 -16.79 8.49
N TRP A 598 -9.86 -15.80 9.37
CA TRP A 598 -10.59 -15.72 10.64
C TRP A 598 -11.91 -14.99 10.42
N LEU A 599 -13.02 -15.67 10.63
CA LEU A 599 -14.37 -15.14 10.45
C LEU A 599 -14.79 -14.34 11.70
N THR A 600 -14.02 -13.30 12.01
CA THR A 600 -14.20 -12.36 13.11
C THR A 600 -13.56 -11.02 12.76
N PRO A 601 -14.02 -9.89 13.31
CA PRO A 601 -13.36 -8.60 13.11
C PRO A 601 -11.90 -8.62 13.59
N PRO A 602 -11.00 -7.82 12.98
CA PRO A 602 -9.59 -7.71 13.38
C PRO A 602 -9.38 -6.91 14.68
N ARG A 603 -10.43 -6.80 15.51
CA ARG A 603 -10.49 -5.95 16.69
C ARG A 603 -10.30 -6.77 17.96
N ASP A 604 -9.55 -6.24 18.92
CA ASP A 604 -9.28 -6.85 20.24
C ASP A 604 -8.82 -8.32 20.17
N ILE A 605 -8.04 -8.64 19.14
CA ILE A 605 -7.52 -9.98 18.88
C ILE A 605 -6.08 -9.92 18.38
N ALA A 606 -5.31 -10.97 18.68
CA ALA A 606 -4.04 -11.27 18.03
C ALA A 606 -4.01 -12.74 17.61
N VAL A 607 -3.40 -13.00 16.45
CA VAL A 607 -3.30 -14.32 15.85
C VAL A 607 -1.94 -14.52 15.20
N LEU A 608 -1.22 -15.56 15.64
CA LEU A 608 0.06 -15.96 15.08
C LEU A 608 -0.03 -17.40 14.59
N VAL A 609 -0.16 -17.61 13.28
CA VAL A 609 -0.07 -18.93 12.66
C VAL A 609 1.36 -19.45 12.82
N THR A 610 1.47 -20.62 13.44
CA THR A 610 2.75 -21.27 13.76
C THR A 610 3.03 -22.47 12.86
N GLU A 611 1.99 -23.07 12.26
CA GLU A 611 2.09 -24.23 11.39
C GLU A 611 0.93 -24.27 10.39
N SER A 612 1.23 -24.64 9.14
CA SER A 612 0.24 -24.71 8.06
C SER A 612 0.69 -25.66 6.95
N THR A 613 0.53 -26.96 7.16
CA THR A 613 0.77 -28.00 6.14
C THR A 613 -0.57 -28.50 5.58
N SER A 614 -0.54 -29.45 4.64
CA SER A 614 -1.76 -30.03 4.10
C SER A 614 -2.51 -30.95 5.08
N THR A 615 -1.88 -31.35 6.19
CA THR A 615 -2.49 -32.25 7.19
C THR A 615 -2.51 -31.68 8.60
N GLN A 616 -1.87 -30.52 8.82
CA GLN A 616 -1.71 -29.95 10.15
C GLN A 616 -1.82 -28.43 10.11
N PHE A 617 -2.51 -27.87 11.09
CA PHE A 617 -2.56 -26.43 11.30
C PHE A 617 -2.36 -26.12 12.78
N ALA A 618 -1.63 -25.04 13.08
CA ALA A 618 -1.55 -24.51 14.44
C ALA A 618 -1.42 -22.99 14.45
N ALA A 619 -2.01 -22.38 15.47
CA ALA A 619 -1.91 -20.95 15.71
C ALA A 619 -1.92 -20.62 17.21
N GLU A 620 -1.25 -19.55 17.59
CA GLU A 620 -1.40 -18.88 18.87
C GLU A 620 -2.42 -17.74 18.74
N LEU A 621 -3.35 -17.67 19.68
CA LEU A 621 -4.48 -16.76 19.67
C LEU A 621 -4.57 -16.04 21.01
N PHE A 622 -4.83 -14.73 21.00
CA PHE A 622 -5.10 -13.97 22.22
C PHE A 622 -6.34 -13.10 22.04
N ASN A 623 -7.31 -13.27 22.93
CA ASN A 623 -8.52 -12.47 23.01
C ASN A 623 -8.35 -11.38 24.08
N PHE A 624 -8.42 -10.10 23.70
CA PHE A 624 -8.24 -8.98 24.63
C PHE A 624 -9.53 -8.60 25.36
N ASP A 625 -10.68 -9.08 24.89
CA ASP A 625 -11.97 -8.86 25.51
C ASP A 625 -12.03 -9.45 26.93
N ALA A 626 -12.79 -8.79 27.80
CA ALA A 626 -13.10 -9.30 29.14
C ALA A 626 -14.07 -10.50 29.12
N LYS A 627 -14.71 -10.76 27.98
CA LYS A 627 -15.66 -11.86 27.78
C LYS A 627 -15.10 -12.89 26.83
N GLN A 628 -15.61 -14.12 26.93
CA GLN A 628 -15.30 -15.18 25.96
C GLN A 628 -15.73 -14.73 24.56
N ARG A 629 -14.86 -14.96 23.58
CA ARG A 629 -15.10 -14.57 22.20
C ARG A 629 -15.54 -15.77 21.35
N PRO A 630 -16.69 -15.72 20.67
CA PRO A 630 -17.02 -16.69 19.65
C PRO A 630 -16.12 -16.49 18.43
N MET A 631 -15.57 -17.58 17.92
CA MET A 631 -14.70 -17.59 16.76
C MET A 631 -15.28 -18.51 15.70
N SER A 632 -15.06 -18.14 14.44
CA SER A 632 -15.14 -19.05 13.31
C SER A 632 -13.93 -18.84 12.41
N ALA A 633 -13.56 -19.86 11.64
CA ALA A 633 -12.43 -19.81 10.73
C ALA A 633 -12.72 -20.66 9.48
N GLU A 634 -12.19 -20.23 8.34
CA GLU A 634 -12.23 -20.97 7.07
C GLU A 634 -10.81 -21.41 6.72
N PHE A 635 -10.59 -22.71 6.50
CA PHE A 635 -9.28 -23.28 6.18
C PHE A 635 -9.18 -23.68 4.71
N TYR A 636 -8.01 -23.40 4.11
CA TYR A 636 -7.80 -23.52 2.66
C TYR A 636 -6.86 -24.65 2.23
N LEU A 637 -5.97 -25.09 3.12
CA LEU A 637 -4.85 -25.96 2.76
C LEU A 637 -4.97 -27.40 3.28
N LEU A 638 -5.95 -27.70 4.14
CA LEU A 638 -6.13 -29.06 4.66
C LEU A 638 -6.64 -29.99 3.56
N ASP A 639 -6.03 -31.16 3.44
CA ASP A 639 -6.47 -32.24 2.56
C ASP A 639 -7.78 -32.86 3.08
N PRO A 640 -8.65 -33.40 2.21
CA PRO A 640 -9.86 -34.08 2.64
C PRO A 640 -9.58 -35.20 3.66
N GLY A 641 -10.35 -35.23 4.75
CA GLY A 641 -10.11 -36.16 5.84
C GLY A 641 -10.81 -35.78 7.14
N LYS A 642 -10.66 -36.62 8.17
CA LYS A 642 -11.16 -36.35 9.52
C LYS A 642 -10.07 -35.73 10.38
N TYR A 643 -10.43 -34.69 11.12
CA TYR A 643 -9.50 -33.93 11.94
C TYR A 643 -10.06 -33.70 13.35
N THR A 644 -9.15 -33.57 14.31
CA THR A 644 -9.43 -33.10 15.65
C THR A 644 -8.88 -31.68 15.79
N LEU A 645 -9.74 -30.76 16.23
CA LEU A 645 -9.38 -29.44 16.69
C LEU A 645 -9.27 -29.43 18.21
N THR A 646 -8.19 -28.85 18.72
CA THR A 646 -8.00 -28.61 20.16
C THR A 646 -7.64 -27.15 20.42
N VAL A 647 -8.25 -26.54 21.43
CA VAL A 647 -7.87 -25.25 21.97
C VAL A 647 -7.35 -25.45 23.39
N THR A 648 -6.14 -24.98 23.66
CA THR A 648 -5.48 -25.11 24.96
C THR A 648 -5.07 -23.74 25.46
N THR A 649 -5.43 -23.37 26.70
CA THR A 649 -4.92 -22.14 27.32
C THR A 649 -3.51 -22.36 27.85
N ILE A 650 -2.64 -21.37 27.68
CA ILE A 650 -1.24 -21.37 28.11
C ILE A 650 -1.08 -20.33 29.23
N GLY A 651 -0.69 -20.78 30.42
CA GLY A 651 -0.39 -19.94 31.57
C GLY A 651 0.95 -20.32 32.19
N GLY A 652 2.01 -19.58 31.89
CA GLY A 652 3.37 -19.98 32.28
C GLY A 652 3.75 -21.32 31.64
N GLN A 653 4.05 -22.33 32.46
CA GLN A 653 4.30 -23.70 32.00
C GLN A 653 3.03 -24.57 31.90
N GLU A 654 1.91 -24.13 32.46
CA GLU A 654 0.67 -24.89 32.50
C GLU A 654 -0.10 -24.80 31.18
N LYS A 655 -0.60 -25.94 30.72
CA LYS A 655 -1.41 -26.09 29.51
C LYS A 655 -2.71 -26.79 29.88
N THR A 656 -3.83 -26.08 29.76
CA THR A 656 -5.16 -26.60 30.11
C THR A 656 -6.02 -26.71 28.86
N LEU A 657 -6.59 -27.89 28.61
CA LEU A 657 -7.52 -28.08 27.49
C LEU A 657 -8.79 -27.27 27.74
N ALA A 658 -9.09 -26.33 26.85
CA ALA A 658 -10.28 -25.48 26.92
C ALA A 658 -11.42 -26.02 26.05
N GLN A 659 -11.10 -26.58 24.89
CA GLN A 659 -12.08 -27.13 23.95
C GLN A 659 -11.42 -28.23 23.09
N THR A 660 -12.19 -29.25 22.72
CA THR A 660 -11.85 -30.22 21.69
C THR A 660 -13.08 -30.52 20.84
N SER A 661 -12.91 -30.75 19.54
CA SER A 661 -13.99 -31.14 18.62
C SER A 661 -13.43 -31.84 17.39
N GLU A 662 -14.19 -32.76 16.82
CA GLU A 662 -13.86 -33.39 15.53
C GLU A 662 -14.66 -32.74 14.39
N PHE A 663 -14.07 -32.74 13.20
CA PHE A 663 -14.71 -32.27 11.98
C PHE A 663 -14.13 -33.00 10.76
N SER A 664 -14.89 -32.97 9.66
CA SER A 664 -14.44 -33.49 8.37
C SER A 664 -14.13 -32.34 7.42
N VAL A 665 -13.05 -32.49 6.68
CA VAL A 665 -12.72 -31.66 5.52
C VAL A 665 -13.18 -32.43 4.28
N GLU A 666 -14.15 -31.88 3.56
CA GLU A 666 -14.67 -32.47 2.32
C GLU A 666 -14.12 -31.75 1.08
N ASP A 667 -13.99 -30.42 1.17
CA ASP A 667 -13.46 -29.56 0.13
C ASP A 667 -12.42 -28.57 0.68
N ARG A 668 -11.85 -27.76 -0.22
CA ARG A 668 -10.76 -26.81 0.07
C ARG A 668 -11.20 -25.54 0.81
N ARG A 669 -12.38 -25.50 1.44
CA ARG A 669 -12.88 -24.33 2.21
C ARG A 669 -13.72 -24.75 3.41
N THR A 670 -13.12 -25.56 4.29
CA THR A 670 -13.83 -26.04 5.48
C THR A 670 -13.96 -24.94 6.54
N ARG A 671 -15.19 -24.68 6.97
CA ARG A 671 -15.50 -23.75 8.06
C ARG A 671 -15.67 -24.47 9.38
N ILE A 672 -15.12 -23.87 10.43
CA ILE A 672 -15.25 -24.36 11.80
C ILE A 672 -15.62 -23.24 12.76
N SER A 673 -16.15 -23.60 13.92
CA SER A 673 -16.43 -22.67 15.01
C SER A 673 -15.84 -23.17 16.33
N PHE A 674 -15.34 -22.23 17.14
CA PHE A 674 -14.76 -22.51 18.45
C PHE A 674 -14.87 -21.27 19.34
N LYS A 675 -14.44 -21.36 20.60
CA LYS A 675 -14.49 -20.22 21.54
C LYS A 675 -13.10 -19.92 22.08
N LEU A 676 -12.79 -18.63 22.24
CA LEU A 676 -11.56 -18.15 22.87
C LEU A 676 -11.85 -17.60 24.27
N PRO A 677 -11.27 -18.19 25.33
CA PRO A 677 -11.30 -17.62 26.68
C PRO A 677 -10.81 -16.16 26.72
N PRO A 678 -11.37 -15.33 27.63
CA PRO A 678 -10.93 -13.94 27.77
C PRO A 678 -9.51 -13.86 28.33
N ARG A 679 -8.69 -12.98 27.75
CA ARG A 679 -7.39 -12.55 28.28
C ARG A 679 -6.42 -13.70 28.61
N LYS A 680 -6.48 -14.79 27.84
CA LYS A 680 -5.57 -15.93 27.93
C LYS A 680 -4.96 -16.22 26.57
N LEU A 681 -3.65 -16.49 26.56
CA LEU A 681 -2.99 -17.06 25.39
C LEU A 681 -3.54 -18.46 25.15
N CYS A 682 -3.96 -18.73 23.92
CA CYS A 682 -4.48 -20.03 23.50
C CYS A 682 -3.62 -20.59 22.37
N ALA A 683 -3.34 -21.89 22.40
CA ALA A 683 -2.88 -22.62 21.22
C ALA A 683 -4.07 -23.36 20.60
N LEU A 684 -4.34 -23.07 19.34
CA LEU A 684 -5.22 -23.86 18.49
C LEU A 684 -4.36 -24.84 17.69
N LYS A 685 -4.76 -26.12 17.69
CA LYS A 685 -4.14 -27.16 16.88
C LYS A 685 -5.20 -27.96 16.16
N ILE A 686 -4.93 -28.26 14.90
CA ILE A 686 -5.68 -29.18 14.06
C ILE A 686 -4.73 -30.27 13.63
N ARG A 687 -5.15 -31.51 13.84
CA ARG A 687 -4.40 -32.74 13.52
C ARG A 687 -5.35 -33.78 12.94
N PRO A 688 -4.86 -34.72 12.12
CA PRO A 688 -5.68 -35.85 11.68
C PRO A 688 -6.25 -36.57 12.91
N ALA A 689 -7.54 -36.93 12.85
CA ALA A 689 -8.17 -37.71 13.91
C ALA A 689 -7.41 -39.04 14.05
N ARG A 690 -7.15 -39.48 15.29
CA ARG A 690 -6.54 -40.79 15.51
C ARG A 690 -7.52 -41.85 14.98
N ILE A 691 -7.05 -42.70 14.07
CA ILE A 691 -7.80 -43.88 13.65
C ILE A 691 -7.91 -44.76 14.90
N GLY A 692 -9.12 -44.89 15.43
CA GLY A 692 -9.43 -45.74 16.58
C GLY A 692 -9.30 -47.22 16.26
#